data_AF-A0A661WR37-F1
#
_entry.id   AF-A0A661WR37-F1
#
_cell.length_a   1.000
_cell.length_b   1.000
_cell.length_c   1.000
_cell.angle_alpha   90.00
_cell.angle_beta   90.00
_cell.angle_gamma   90.00
#
_symmetry.space_group_name_H-M   'P 1'
#
loop_
_entity.id
_entity.type
_entity.pdbx_description
1 polymer ?
#
loop_
_entity_poly.entity_id
_entity_poly.type
_entity_poly.pdbx_seq_one_letter_code
_entity_poly.pdbx_strand_id
1 'polypeptide(L)'
;PREANRLDPQQRMALEVSWETLEDAGIAPSSLAASRTGIFVGASNNDYSKLFGDDLSSIDTYTSTGNAFSIIANRLSFFYDFRGPSMSIDTACSSSLVALHQAVNSLRRGESNLALAGGVNLILSPEITITFSHAQLMAPDGRCKTFDAGADGYSRGEGCGFVALKRLSDAQRDGDRIYAVIRGSAINQDGRSNGLTAPNGLAQQEVIRDALRDAHAKPDDIHYIETHGTGTILGDPIEVQAIAAVMQSRSMDDPCYIGSVKTNIGHLESAAGVAGVIKTALSLYHEQIPPHLHFKKINPHIPIAEMPLAIPTESKEWKGNGKPRLAGVSAFGFGGANAHVVLEEAPPAKVEKEQTPERPQHMLTISAKQETALFDQARQMAAHLENTKAPFSDVCFSANTGRDHFKFRLAVAADSAARAAKKLKEIAAGQVVGSGVVGDSAFRADKIAFLFTGQGAQYVNMGRQLYDTHPQFRKAMDECNTISEKYLDKPILSVIFDPEDESLIHSTKYTQPALFAIEYSLARLWQSWGVTPDYVMGHSIGEFTAACIAGVYSLDDGFKLVAARGRLMASLPEDGAMLVVFAGLAEVQGKIALVDDVEIAGVNGPENIVLSGDKSAIDKLIKDFEESEIQTRELAVSHAFHSLKMEPILDTFEDIAKEVAFKKPTIPIISNVTGRAFGEDDVPDAAYWRKHIRSAVLFSDGMNTLKELGCTIFVEPGPNPHMVGMGRRCLPQYHAIWVGSLKADATDWEFILNGLAQLYVNGVDVVWSQFDDVYRRQKVQLPTYAFQRQRYWLEKKNGRPRNGGKLVHPLLGYEVPSPPELAQYHNNVNGNLDPYFYQHSKFTVPVLPPSAFVEMGISAGKRFMKNDRVALKNVRFHKDLSLVNSDEGTEV
;
A
#
# COMPACT_ATOMS: atom_id res chain seq x y z
N PRO A 1 20.49 -6.89 7.39
CA PRO A 1 21.25 -6.16 8.44
C PRO A 1 22.67 -5.72 8.03
N ARG A 2 23.53 -6.64 7.55
CA ARG A 2 24.93 -6.33 7.20
C ARG A 2 25.05 -5.28 6.09
N GLU A 3 24.31 -5.42 4.98
CA GLU A 3 24.28 -4.41 3.92
C GLU A 3 23.76 -3.07 4.42
N ALA A 4 22.67 -3.08 5.22
CA ALA A 4 22.04 -1.87 5.72
C ALA A 4 23.02 -0.95 6.47
N ASN A 5 23.97 -1.50 7.24
CA ASN A 5 25.04 -0.72 7.90
C ASN A 5 26.01 -0.03 6.94
N ARG A 6 26.14 -0.51 5.71
CA ARG A 6 27.03 0.05 4.68
C ARG A 6 26.34 1.06 3.77
N LEU A 7 25.01 1.09 3.76
CA LEU A 7 24.24 2.06 2.99
C LEU A 7 24.42 3.45 3.57
N ASP A 8 24.78 4.40 2.71
CA ASP A 8 24.67 5.82 2.99
C ASP A 8 23.24 6.12 3.51
N PRO A 9 23.09 6.78 4.68
CA PRO A 9 21.79 7.19 5.16
C PRO A 9 20.96 7.97 4.14
N GLN A 10 21.57 8.67 3.18
CA GLN A 10 20.88 9.31 2.05
C GLN A 10 20.10 8.29 1.20
N GLN A 11 20.69 7.13 0.90
CA GLN A 11 19.99 6.06 0.16
C GLN A 11 18.83 5.48 0.96
N ARG A 12 19.00 5.32 2.28
CA ARG A 12 17.96 4.80 3.17
C ARG A 12 16.79 5.77 3.29
N MET A 13 17.06 7.07 3.45
CA MET A 13 16.02 8.10 3.46
C MET A 13 15.33 8.24 2.10
N ALA A 14 16.06 8.12 0.99
CA ALA A 14 15.45 8.14 -0.34
C ALA A 14 14.49 6.96 -0.54
N LEU A 15 14.82 5.76 -0.03
CA LEU A 15 13.91 4.61 -0.07
C LEU A 15 12.61 4.87 0.71
N GLU A 16 12.70 5.36 1.94
CA GLU A 16 11.51 5.65 2.76
C GLU A 16 10.69 6.80 2.16
N VAL A 17 11.30 7.93 1.81
CA VAL A 17 10.57 9.10 1.32
C VAL A 17 9.99 8.88 -0.08
N SER A 18 10.67 8.12 -0.95
CA SER A 18 10.08 7.75 -2.25
C SER A 18 8.87 6.83 -2.11
N TRP A 19 8.87 5.94 -1.11
CA TRP A 19 7.73 5.10 -0.76
C TRP A 19 6.55 5.97 -0.29
N GLU A 20 6.82 6.84 0.68
CA GLU A 20 5.85 7.80 1.22
C GLU A 20 5.27 8.69 0.11
N THR A 21 6.08 9.07 -0.89
CA THR A 21 5.65 9.88 -2.04
C THR A 21 4.63 9.13 -2.91
N LEU A 22 4.85 7.85 -3.19
CA LEU A 22 3.90 7.04 -3.97
C LEU A 22 2.60 6.80 -3.18
N GLU A 23 2.71 6.53 -1.88
CA GLU A 23 1.55 6.40 -1.01
C GLU A 23 0.76 7.71 -0.87
N ASP A 24 1.43 8.86 -0.77
CA ASP A 24 0.76 10.17 -0.74
C ASP A 24 0.04 10.46 -2.06
N ALA A 25 0.61 10.04 -3.20
CA ALA A 25 -0.02 10.08 -4.52
C ALA A 25 -1.20 9.09 -4.65
N GLY A 26 -1.41 8.20 -3.67
CA GLY A 26 -2.42 7.15 -3.72
C GLY A 26 -2.12 6.13 -4.81
N ILE A 27 -0.86 5.75 -4.96
CA ILE A 27 -0.37 4.76 -5.92
C ILE A 27 0.32 3.63 -5.15
N ALA A 28 -0.19 2.41 -5.27
CA ALA A 28 0.45 1.22 -4.74
C ALA A 28 1.80 0.99 -5.44
N PRO A 29 2.97 0.99 -4.75
CA PRO A 29 4.26 0.87 -5.41
C PRO A 29 4.40 -0.37 -6.31
N SER A 30 3.83 -1.51 -5.89
CA SER A 30 3.86 -2.76 -6.68
C SER A 30 3.10 -2.65 -8.02
N SER A 31 2.09 -1.77 -8.12
CA SER A 31 1.35 -1.55 -9.37
C SER A 31 2.20 -0.92 -10.48
N LEU A 32 3.35 -0.35 -10.12
CA LEU A 32 4.31 0.28 -11.03
C LEU A 32 5.48 -0.65 -11.39
N ALA A 33 5.52 -1.87 -10.88
CA ALA A 33 6.58 -2.83 -11.23
C ALA A 33 6.64 -3.07 -12.75
N ALA A 34 7.85 -3.23 -13.27
CA ALA A 34 8.16 -3.33 -14.69
C ALA A 34 7.74 -2.12 -15.57
N SER A 35 7.19 -1.06 -14.99
CA SER A 35 6.78 0.13 -15.74
C SER A 35 7.98 1.00 -16.14
N ARG A 36 7.74 1.93 -17.08
CA ARG A 36 8.73 2.93 -17.51
C ARG A 36 8.81 4.11 -16.52
N THR A 37 8.66 3.85 -15.23
CA THR A 37 8.79 4.88 -14.20
C THR A 37 10.24 5.35 -14.12
N GLY A 38 10.47 6.66 -14.19
CA GLY A 38 11.81 7.26 -14.08
C GLY A 38 12.15 7.73 -12.66
N ILE A 39 13.44 7.72 -12.31
CA ILE A 39 13.98 8.20 -11.04
C ILE A 39 15.03 9.29 -11.30
N PHE A 40 14.84 10.48 -10.75
CA PHE A 40 15.74 11.61 -10.90
C PHE A 40 16.04 12.22 -9.51
N VAL A 41 17.27 12.06 -9.03
CA VAL A 41 17.63 12.44 -7.65
C VAL A 41 18.77 13.46 -7.64
N GLY A 42 18.56 14.60 -7.03
CA GLY A 42 19.61 15.56 -6.71
C GLY A 42 20.39 15.16 -5.46
N ALA A 43 21.71 14.95 -5.58
CA ALA A 43 22.59 14.66 -4.45
C ALA A 43 24.02 15.15 -4.76
N SER A 44 24.69 15.78 -3.78
CA SER A 44 25.96 16.47 -4.01
C SER A 44 27.08 16.13 -3.02
N ASN A 45 26.79 15.34 -1.98
CA ASN A 45 27.81 14.93 -1.01
C ASN A 45 27.80 13.41 -0.77
N ASN A 46 28.95 12.89 -0.33
CA ASN A 46 29.15 11.49 0.01
C ASN A 46 29.90 11.38 1.35
N ASP A 47 29.38 12.08 2.36
CA ASP A 47 30.02 12.16 3.67
C ASP A 47 30.16 10.78 4.33
N TYR A 48 29.20 9.87 4.08
CA TYR A 48 29.22 8.54 4.67
C TYR A 48 30.39 7.69 4.18
N SER A 49 30.73 7.76 2.88
CA SER A 49 31.91 7.08 2.34
C SER A 49 33.21 7.54 3.00
N LYS A 50 33.27 8.81 3.45
CA LYS A 50 34.46 9.35 4.14
C LYS A 50 34.60 8.82 5.57
N LEU A 51 33.54 8.26 6.17
CA LEU A 51 33.59 7.67 7.51
C LEU A 51 34.34 6.33 7.55
N PHE A 52 34.48 5.64 6.41
CA PHE A 52 35.30 4.41 6.30
C PHE A 52 36.80 4.69 6.56
N GLY A 53 37.26 5.93 6.35
CA GLY A 53 38.66 6.32 6.53
C GLY A 53 39.63 5.57 5.61
N ASP A 54 40.92 5.54 5.99
CA ASP A 54 41.97 4.81 5.27
C ASP A 54 42.03 3.31 5.62
N ASP A 55 41.09 2.79 6.43
CA ASP A 55 41.07 1.38 6.83
C ASP A 55 40.49 0.51 5.71
N LEU A 56 41.38 0.12 4.78
CA LEU A 56 41.04 -0.77 3.67
C LEU A 56 40.48 -2.14 4.14
N SER A 57 40.76 -2.56 5.37
CA SER A 57 40.20 -3.81 5.93
C SER A 57 38.71 -3.70 6.25
N SER A 58 38.19 -2.47 6.35
CA SER A 58 36.77 -2.21 6.59
C SER A 58 35.91 -2.29 5.32
N ILE A 59 36.54 -2.37 4.14
CA ILE A 59 35.86 -2.45 2.85
C ILE A 59 35.32 -3.87 2.64
N ASP A 60 34.04 -3.97 2.30
CA ASP A 60 33.38 -5.22 1.92
C ASP A 60 32.56 -5.06 0.63
N THR A 61 31.91 -6.14 0.22
CA THR A 61 31.11 -6.22 -1.02
C THR A 61 30.00 -5.17 -1.10
N TYR A 62 29.52 -4.64 0.02
CA TYR A 62 28.44 -3.65 0.07
C TYR A 62 28.96 -2.20 0.14
N THR A 63 30.27 -1.99 0.24
CA THR A 63 30.83 -0.64 0.40
C THR A 63 30.58 0.21 -0.86
N SER A 64 30.84 -0.36 -2.04
CA SER A 64 30.63 0.34 -3.32
C SER A 64 29.14 0.59 -3.59
N THR A 65 28.30 -0.43 -3.45
CA THR A 65 26.84 -0.30 -3.68
C THR A 65 26.16 0.55 -2.61
N GLY A 66 26.72 0.63 -1.41
CA GLY A 66 26.18 1.45 -0.33
C GLY A 66 26.50 2.93 -0.43
N ASN A 67 27.52 3.34 -1.20
CA ASN A 67 28.05 4.72 -1.15
C ASN A 67 28.29 5.36 -2.52
N ALA A 68 28.18 4.62 -3.63
CA ALA A 68 28.30 5.24 -4.95
C ALA A 68 27.12 6.18 -5.23
N PHE A 69 27.41 7.37 -5.75
CA PHE A 69 26.41 8.42 -6.06
C PHE A 69 25.28 7.92 -6.97
N SER A 70 25.61 7.16 -8.02
CA SER A 70 24.63 6.59 -8.95
C SER A 70 23.64 5.64 -8.28
N ILE A 71 24.02 5.03 -7.15
CA ILE A 71 23.19 4.02 -6.49
C ILE A 71 22.04 4.65 -5.71
N ILE A 72 22.07 5.96 -5.41
CA ILE A 72 20.92 6.65 -4.81
C ILE A 72 19.68 6.50 -5.72
N ALA A 73 19.81 6.79 -7.02
CA ALA A 73 18.74 6.57 -7.99
C ALA A 73 18.56 5.08 -8.35
N ASN A 74 19.65 4.39 -8.67
CA ASN A 74 19.55 3.02 -9.19
C ASN A 74 19.00 2.02 -8.17
N ARG A 75 19.22 2.25 -6.86
CA ARG A 75 18.64 1.41 -5.80
C ARG A 75 17.13 1.56 -5.71
N LEU A 76 16.59 2.75 -5.93
CA LEU A 76 15.13 2.95 -6.02
C LEU A 76 14.58 2.18 -7.22
N SER A 77 15.18 2.36 -8.41
CA SER A 77 14.77 1.63 -9.60
C SER A 77 14.82 0.12 -9.42
N PHE A 78 15.88 -0.40 -8.80
CA PHE A 78 16.02 -1.82 -8.49
C PHE A 78 14.95 -2.30 -7.48
N PHE A 79 14.73 -1.54 -6.41
CA PHE A 79 13.80 -1.91 -5.35
C PHE A 79 12.34 -2.00 -5.84
N TYR A 80 11.94 -1.10 -6.74
CA TYR A 80 10.58 -1.05 -7.27
C TYR A 80 10.38 -1.78 -8.62
N ASP A 81 11.44 -2.35 -9.22
CA ASP A 81 11.46 -2.84 -10.62
C ASP A 81 11.04 -1.76 -11.64
N PHE A 82 11.55 -0.54 -11.49
CA PHE A 82 11.31 0.54 -12.46
C PHE A 82 12.31 0.49 -13.61
N ARG A 83 11.80 0.63 -14.83
CA ARG A 83 12.55 0.47 -16.09
C ARG A 83 12.69 1.76 -16.90
N GLY A 84 12.31 2.90 -16.34
CA GLY A 84 12.58 4.23 -16.93
C GLY A 84 14.01 4.71 -16.64
N PRO A 85 14.37 5.94 -17.06
CA PRO A 85 15.67 6.52 -16.76
C PRO A 85 15.92 6.62 -15.25
N SER A 86 17.15 6.35 -14.81
CA SER A 86 17.56 6.42 -13.40
C SER A 86 18.83 7.24 -13.27
N MET A 87 18.74 8.43 -12.66
CA MET A 87 19.81 9.42 -12.67
C MET A 87 20.01 10.06 -11.31
N SER A 88 21.26 10.06 -10.83
CA SER A 88 21.73 10.96 -9.77
C SER A 88 22.38 12.18 -10.41
N ILE A 89 21.96 13.38 -10.00
CA ILE A 89 22.37 14.66 -10.59
C ILE A 89 23.05 15.51 -9.53
N ASP A 90 24.21 16.06 -9.87
CA ASP A 90 24.96 16.99 -9.03
C ASP A 90 25.21 18.31 -9.76
N THR A 91 24.45 19.32 -9.38
CA THR A 91 24.67 20.73 -9.72
C THR A 91 24.69 21.58 -8.44
N ALA A 92 25.22 21.00 -7.35
CA ALA A 92 25.22 21.58 -6.01
C ALA A 92 23.80 21.97 -5.52
N CYS A 93 23.59 23.22 -5.11
CA CYS A 93 22.33 23.67 -4.52
C CYS A 93 21.12 23.62 -5.46
N SER A 94 21.34 23.51 -6.79
CA SER A 94 20.26 23.38 -7.78
C SER A 94 19.94 21.93 -8.16
N SER A 95 20.67 20.94 -7.63
CA SER A 95 20.61 19.53 -8.05
C SER A 95 19.20 18.97 -8.17
N SER A 96 18.36 19.13 -7.14
CA SER A 96 16.99 18.61 -7.16
C SER A 96 16.05 19.34 -8.12
N LEU A 97 16.27 20.64 -8.39
CA LEU A 97 15.44 21.38 -9.35
C LEU A 97 15.86 21.06 -10.80
N VAL A 98 17.15 20.82 -11.04
CA VAL A 98 17.64 20.27 -12.30
C VAL A 98 17.11 18.84 -12.51
N ALA A 99 17.08 18.01 -11.46
CA ALA A 99 16.48 16.68 -11.51
C ALA A 99 14.99 16.73 -11.88
N LEU A 100 14.23 17.69 -11.32
CA LEU A 100 12.84 17.94 -11.68
C LEU A 100 12.69 18.31 -13.16
N HIS A 101 13.55 19.21 -13.67
CA HIS A 101 13.55 19.59 -15.09
C HIS A 101 13.78 18.37 -16.01
N GLN A 102 14.73 17.50 -15.66
CA GLN A 102 14.98 16.27 -16.43
C GLN A 102 13.78 15.30 -16.39
N ALA A 103 13.12 15.17 -15.24
CA ALA A 103 11.92 14.35 -15.10
C ALA A 103 10.76 14.87 -15.96
N VAL A 104 10.54 16.19 -16.00
CA VAL A 104 9.53 16.84 -16.86
C VAL A 104 9.82 16.55 -18.34
N ASN A 105 11.08 16.67 -18.77
CA ASN A 105 11.47 16.37 -20.14
C ASN A 105 11.27 14.89 -20.50
N SER A 106 11.63 13.96 -19.60
CA SER A 106 11.41 12.52 -19.78
C SER A 106 9.92 12.20 -19.98
N LEU A 107 9.05 12.81 -19.17
CA LEU A 107 7.59 12.66 -19.30
C LEU A 107 7.05 13.24 -20.60
N ARG A 108 7.49 14.45 -21.00
CA ARG A 108 7.07 15.10 -22.25
C ARG A 108 7.52 14.32 -23.49
N ARG A 109 8.69 13.67 -23.45
CA ARG A 109 9.20 12.81 -24.53
C ARG A 109 8.64 11.40 -24.53
N GLY A 110 7.88 11.03 -23.49
CA GLY A 110 7.38 9.67 -23.33
C GLY A 110 8.49 8.66 -23.01
N GLU A 111 9.65 9.10 -22.52
CA GLU A 111 10.70 8.25 -21.97
C GLU A 111 10.22 7.59 -20.66
N SER A 112 9.44 8.34 -19.89
CA SER A 112 8.72 7.89 -18.70
C SER A 112 7.20 8.03 -18.81
N ASN A 113 6.46 7.15 -18.12
CA ASN A 113 5.00 7.28 -17.90
C ASN A 113 4.66 7.90 -16.53
N LEU A 114 5.54 7.73 -15.55
CA LEU A 114 5.57 8.39 -14.25
C LEU A 114 7.04 8.71 -13.93
N ALA A 115 7.32 9.78 -13.19
CA ALA A 115 8.66 10.06 -12.71
C ALA A 115 8.66 10.46 -11.24
N LEU A 116 9.56 9.87 -10.44
CA LEU A 116 9.89 10.39 -9.12
C LEU A 116 11.09 11.32 -9.26
N ALA A 117 10.90 12.58 -8.85
CA ALA A 117 11.93 13.60 -8.89
C ALA A 117 12.13 14.20 -7.50
N GLY A 118 13.37 14.40 -7.09
CA GLY A 118 13.63 14.86 -5.75
C GLY A 118 15.09 15.14 -5.46
N GLY A 119 15.42 15.18 -4.18
CA GLY A 119 16.80 15.28 -3.73
C GLY A 119 16.96 14.98 -2.25
N VAL A 120 18.20 14.70 -1.88
CA VAL A 120 18.59 14.36 -0.52
C VAL A 120 19.90 15.08 -0.18
N ASN A 121 20.00 15.54 1.07
CA ASN A 121 21.22 16.09 1.64
C ASN A 121 21.31 15.75 3.13
N LEU A 122 22.45 15.20 3.54
CA LEU A 122 22.79 14.95 4.94
C LEU A 122 24.20 15.48 5.26
N ILE A 123 24.42 15.89 6.50
CA ILE A 123 25.65 16.48 7.05
C ILE A 123 26.26 15.46 8.01
N LEU A 124 27.05 14.54 7.48
CA LEU A 124 27.62 13.43 8.26
C LEU A 124 29.11 13.64 8.58
N SER A 125 29.73 14.64 7.95
CA SER A 125 31.11 15.06 8.16
C SER A 125 31.20 16.58 8.39
N PRO A 126 32.09 17.06 9.28
CA PRO A 126 32.28 18.50 9.50
C PRO A 126 33.07 19.18 8.37
N GLU A 127 33.69 18.44 7.45
CA GLU A 127 34.63 18.95 6.46
C GLU A 127 34.06 20.08 5.59
N ILE A 128 32.86 19.89 5.04
CA ILE A 128 32.19 20.90 4.20
C ILE A 128 31.81 22.12 5.04
N THR A 129 31.32 21.90 6.27
CA THR A 129 31.02 22.99 7.20
C THR A 129 32.25 23.84 7.50
N ILE A 130 33.39 23.22 7.78
CA ILE A 130 34.68 23.90 8.02
C ILE A 130 35.09 24.68 6.77
N THR A 131 35.02 24.06 5.59
CA THR A 131 35.37 24.69 4.31
C THR A 131 34.52 25.94 4.04
N PHE A 132 33.21 25.86 4.22
CA PHE A 132 32.29 26.97 3.98
C PHE A 132 32.37 28.04 5.08
N SER A 133 32.76 27.67 6.30
CA SER A 133 33.08 28.62 7.36
C SER A 133 34.33 29.44 7.02
N HIS A 134 35.38 28.79 6.52
CA HIS A 134 36.58 29.49 6.04
C HIS A 134 36.30 30.39 4.84
N ALA A 135 35.38 29.98 3.96
CA ALA A 135 34.93 30.79 2.84
C ALA A 135 33.92 31.89 3.23
N GLN A 136 33.56 32.01 4.52
CA GLN A 136 32.59 32.98 5.05
C GLN A 136 31.22 32.93 4.35
N LEU A 137 30.81 31.74 3.89
CA LEU A 137 29.51 31.53 3.24
C LEU A 137 28.39 31.26 4.26
N MET A 138 28.76 30.86 5.48
CA MET A 138 27.82 30.45 6.52
C MET A 138 27.48 31.56 7.50
N ALA A 139 26.20 31.66 7.86
CA ALA A 139 25.72 32.56 8.89
C ALA A 139 26.22 32.08 10.28
N PRO A 140 26.94 32.92 11.06
CA PRO A 140 27.46 32.52 12.38
C PRO A 140 26.39 32.14 13.40
N ASP A 141 25.19 32.71 13.28
CA ASP A 141 24.04 32.41 14.15
C ASP A 141 23.16 31.24 13.64
N GLY A 142 23.58 30.59 12.55
CA GLY A 142 22.93 29.43 11.98
C GLY A 142 21.55 29.71 11.38
N ARG A 143 21.25 30.93 10.93
CA ARG A 143 19.96 31.28 10.32
C ARG A 143 20.10 31.89 8.94
N CYS A 144 19.25 31.45 8.00
CA CYS A 144 19.08 32.13 6.71
C CYS A 144 18.22 33.39 6.92
N LYS A 145 18.84 34.57 7.02
CA LYS A 145 18.18 35.87 7.17
C LYS A 145 17.86 36.49 5.81
N THR A 146 17.19 35.72 4.96
CA THR A 146 16.93 36.05 3.55
C THR A 146 16.24 37.41 3.41
N PHE A 147 16.83 38.29 2.60
CA PHE A 147 16.45 39.68 2.31
C PHE A 147 16.60 40.69 3.47
N ASP A 148 16.98 40.24 4.66
CA ASP A 148 17.15 41.12 5.82
C ASP A 148 18.48 41.88 5.76
N ALA A 149 18.54 43.05 6.38
CA ALA A 149 19.76 43.84 6.53
C ALA A 149 20.86 43.10 7.33
N GLY A 150 20.47 42.13 8.16
CA GLY A 150 21.38 41.23 8.89
C GLY A 150 21.77 39.96 8.14
N ALA A 151 21.47 39.84 6.84
CA ALA A 151 21.94 38.76 5.98
C ALA A 151 23.47 38.67 6.00
N ASP A 152 24.02 37.55 6.48
CA ASP A 152 25.46 37.34 6.70
C ASP A 152 25.94 35.94 6.26
N GLY A 153 25.14 35.23 5.46
CA GLY A 153 25.41 33.88 5.01
C GLY A 153 24.17 32.98 5.15
N TYR A 154 24.35 31.70 4.85
CA TYR A 154 23.28 30.70 4.97
C TYR A 154 23.56 29.70 6.09
N SER A 155 22.51 29.00 6.52
CA SER A 155 22.60 27.86 7.44
C SER A 155 22.48 26.56 6.66
N ARG A 156 23.42 25.63 6.80
CA ARG A 156 23.30 24.29 6.18
C ARG A 156 22.16 23.52 6.86
N GLY A 157 21.38 22.79 6.08
CA GLY A 157 20.30 21.94 6.57
C GLY A 157 20.32 20.55 5.94
N GLU A 158 19.61 19.63 6.58
CA GLU A 158 19.44 18.24 6.16
C GLU A 158 18.00 17.97 5.73
N GLY A 159 17.82 17.15 4.71
CA GLY A 159 16.48 16.72 4.33
C GLY A 159 16.44 15.89 3.06
N CYS A 160 15.31 15.24 2.85
CA CYS A 160 14.99 14.43 1.69
C CYS A 160 13.57 14.78 1.25
N GLY A 161 13.36 15.02 -0.04
CA GLY A 161 12.05 15.32 -0.59
C GLY A 161 11.92 14.76 -2.00
N PHE A 162 10.73 14.26 -2.31
CA PHE A 162 10.38 13.72 -3.63
C PHE A 162 8.99 14.19 -4.03
N VAL A 163 8.76 14.27 -5.34
CA VAL A 163 7.45 14.49 -5.95
C VAL A 163 7.20 13.42 -7.02
N ALA A 164 5.97 12.92 -7.08
CA ALA A 164 5.52 12.04 -8.15
C ALA A 164 4.92 12.86 -9.29
N LEU A 165 5.45 12.69 -10.49
CA LEU A 165 5.07 13.45 -11.67
C LEU A 165 4.46 12.54 -12.73
N LYS A 166 3.37 13.01 -13.33
CA LYS A 166 2.75 12.45 -14.52
C LYS A 166 2.40 13.58 -15.49
N ARG A 167 2.17 13.24 -16.75
CA ARG A 167 1.50 14.17 -17.67
C ARG A 167 0.10 14.45 -17.14
N LEU A 168 -0.38 15.70 -17.23
CA LEU A 168 -1.68 16.11 -16.70
C LEU A 168 -2.82 15.22 -17.21
N SER A 169 -2.80 14.87 -18.50
CA SER A 169 -3.78 13.97 -19.12
C SER A 169 -3.80 12.58 -18.48
N ASP A 170 -2.64 12.05 -18.10
CA ASP A 170 -2.52 10.74 -17.46
C ASP A 170 -2.93 10.79 -15.98
N ALA A 171 -2.63 11.88 -15.27
CA ALA A 171 -3.11 12.09 -13.91
C ALA A 171 -4.65 12.19 -13.87
N GLN A 172 -5.25 12.92 -14.82
CA GLN A 172 -6.70 13.05 -14.93
C GLN A 172 -7.39 11.74 -15.32
N ARG A 173 -6.83 11.00 -16.30
CA ARG A 173 -7.33 9.68 -16.69
C ARG A 173 -7.36 8.71 -15.53
N ASP A 174 -6.30 8.71 -14.73
CA ASP A 174 -6.13 7.75 -13.63
C ASP A 174 -6.79 8.23 -12.32
N GLY A 175 -7.43 9.41 -12.33
CA GLY A 175 -8.14 9.96 -11.17
C GLY A 175 -7.21 10.35 -10.02
N ASP A 176 -5.98 10.76 -10.34
CA ASP A 176 -4.99 11.11 -9.32
C ASP A 176 -5.28 12.46 -8.65
N ARG A 177 -4.86 12.58 -7.40
CA ARG A 177 -4.90 13.84 -6.66
C ARG A 177 -3.74 14.72 -7.11
N ILE A 178 -4.05 15.89 -7.66
CA ILE A 178 -3.07 16.81 -8.24
C ILE A 178 -2.84 17.97 -7.26
N TYR A 179 -1.60 18.16 -6.82
CA TYR A 179 -1.22 19.32 -5.99
C TYR A 179 -1.04 20.60 -6.83
N ALA A 180 -0.32 20.49 -7.94
CA ALA A 180 0.00 21.57 -8.85
C ALA A 180 0.38 21.01 -10.23
N VAL A 181 0.42 21.87 -11.24
CA VAL A 181 0.87 21.58 -12.60
C VAL A 181 2.21 22.28 -12.85
N ILE A 182 3.22 21.54 -13.29
CA ILE A 182 4.47 22.17 -13.78
C ILE A 182 4.23 22.62 -15.22
N ARG A 183 4.05 23.92 -15.42
CA ARG A 183 3.76 24.52 -16.72
C ARG A 183 5.01 24.65 -17.58
N GLY A 184 6.12 25.06 -16.98
CA GLY A 184 7.38 25.15 -17.68
C GLY A 184 8.59 25.16 -16.77
N SER A 185 9.76 24.91 -17.36
CA SER A 185 11.03 24.90 -16.63
C SER A 185 12.21 25.19 -17.54
N ALA A 186 13.27 25.78 -16.99
CA ALA A 186 14.52 26.02 -17.71
C ALA A 186 15.72 25.86 -16.79
N ILE A 187 16.87 25.57 -17.40
CA ILE A 187 18.18 25.53 -16.75
C ILE A 187 19.20 26.29 -17.60
N ASN A 188 20.15 26.98 -16.97
CA ASN A 188 21.30 27.59 -17.64
C ASN A 188 22.54 27.63 -16.72
N GLN A 189 23.58 28.35 -17.12
CA GLN A 189 24.79 28.54 -16.32
C GLN A 189 25.27 29.99 -16.35
N ASP A 190 25.84 30.46 -15.24
CA ASP A 190 26.28 31.86 -15.01
C ASP A 190 27.36 32.38 -15.98
N GLY A 191 28.02 31.51 -16.73
CA GLY A 191 29.16 31.81 -17.57
C GLY A 191 30.36 32.30 -16.76
N ARG A 192 31.09 33.28 -17.31
CA ARG A 192 32.23 33.91 -16.65
C ARG A 192 31.76 35.08 -15.78
N SER A 193 31.48 34.82 -14.52
CA SER A 193 31.12 35.82 -13.50
C SER A 193 32.37 36.38 -12.78
N ASN A 194 32.18 37.20 -11.74
CA ASN A 194 33.25 37.83 -10.95
C ASN A 194 34.09 36.86 -10.09
N GLY A 195 33.76 35.57 -10.12
CA GLY A 195 34.43 34.49 -9.42
C GLY A 195 33.57 33.24 -9.51
N LEU A 196 34.15 32.04 -9.39
CA LEU A 196 33.39 30.78 -9.59
C LEU A 196 32.12 30.70 -8.72
N THR A 197 32.17 31.27 -7.51
CA THR A 197 31.07 31.29 -6.54
C THR A 197 30.19 32.53 -6.60
N ALA A 198 30.52 33.51 -7.45
CA ALA A 198 29.76 34.75 -7.57
C ALA A 198 28.58 34.55 -8.54
N PRO A 199 27.33 34.81 -8.10
CA PRO A 199 26.16 34.63 -8.95
C PRO A 199 26.12 35.66 -10.09
N ASN A 200 25.45 35.32 -11.19
CA ASN A 200 25.25 36.22 -12.33
C ASN A 200 23.78 36.60 -12.53
N GLY A 201 23.42 37.84 -12.19
CA GLY A 201 22.05 38.35 -12.31
C GLY A 201 21.49 38.31 -13.74
N LEU A 202 22.31 38.49 -14.78
CA LEU A 202 21.83 38.42 -16.17
C LEU A 202 21.47 36.98 -16.56
N ALA A 203 22.26 36.00 -16.15
CA ALA A 203 21.96 34.58 -16.36
C ALA A 203 20.70 34.18 -15.58
N GLN A 204 20.51 34.68 -14.36
CA GLN A 204 19.30 34.45 -13.57
C GLN A 204 18.05 35.07 -14.24
N GLN A 205 18.16 36.26 -14.82
CA GLN A 205 17.06 36.84 -15.60
C GLN A 205 16.71 35.96 -16.81
N GLU A 206 17.71 35.45 -17.52
CA GLU A 206 17.52 34.63 -18.71
C GLU A 206 16.84 33.30 -18.39
N VAL A 207 17.27 32.58 -17.34
CA VAL A 207 16.62 31.31 -16.96
C VAL A 207 15.17 31.50 -16.54
N ILE A 208 14.84 32.62 -15.86
CA ILE A 208 13.45 32.95 -15.51
C ILE A 208 12.64 33.20 -16.79
N ARG A 209 13.16 34.01 -17.73
CA ARG A 209 12.48 34.29 -19.01
C ARG A 209 12.27 33.02 -19.84
N ASP A 210 13.25 32.13 -19.85
CA ASP A 210 13.18 30.87 -20.58
C ASP A 210 12.12 29.93 -19.99
N ALA A 211 12.05 29.83 -18.67
CA ALA A 211 11.02 29.04 -17.99
C ALA A 211 9.61 29.60 -18.22
N LEU A 212 9.44 30.93 -18.23
CA LEU A 212 8.18 31.59 -18.58
C LEU A 212 7.78 31.32 -20.03
N ARG A 213 8.75 31.35 -20.95
CA ARG A 213 8.53 31.01 -22.37
C ARG A 213 8.09 29.55 -22.54
N ASP A 214 8.75 28.61 -21.86
CA ASP A 214 8.36 27.19 -21.85
C ASP A 214 6.97 26.97 -21.23
N ALA A 215 6.60 27.77 -20.23
CA ALA A 215 5.27 27.73 -19.59
C ALA A 215 4.14 28.36 -20.42
N HIS A 216 4.50 29.12 -21.46
CA HIS A 216 3.61 30.05 -22.15
C HIS A 216 2.93 31.05 -21.20
N ALA A 217 3.68 31.55 -20.21
CA ALA A 217 3.22 32.50 -19.20
C ALA A 217 3.90 33.86 -19.38
N LYS A 218 3.23 34.93 -18.96
CA LYS A 218 3.82 36.28 -18.87
C LYS A 218 4.34 36.54 -17.45
N PRO A 219 5.31 37.44 -17.27
CA PRO A 219 5.74 37.87 -15.95
C PRO A 219 4.58 38.30 -15.04
N ASP A 220 3.61 39.04 -15.60
CA ASP A 220 2.43 39.53 -14.87
C ASP A 220 1.48 38.41 -14.37
N ASP A 221 1.58 37.20 -14.92
CA ASP A 221 0.79 36.04 -14.48
C ASP A 221 1.36 35.41 -13.19
N ILE A 222 2.61 35.71 -12.80
CA ILE A 222 3.30 35.11 -11.65
C ILE A 222 3.02 35.91 -10.38
N HIS A 223 2.31 35.32 -9.43
CA HIS A 223 1.93 35.99 -8.18
C HIS A 223 2.92 35.77 -7.04
N TYR A 224 3.72 34.70 -7.11
CA TYR A 224 4.67 34.31 -6.08
C TYR A 224 5.94 33.74 -6.68
N ILE A 225 7.10 34.07 -6.12
CA ILE A 225 8.37 33.40 -6.42
C ILE A 225 8.98 32.88 -5.12
N GLU A 226 9.13 31.57 -5.06
CA GLU A 226 9.99 30.89 -4.09
C GLU A 226 11.43 30.97 -4.59
N THR A 227 12.19 31.85 -3.96
CA THR A 227 13.55 32.23 -4.36
C THR A 227 14.59 31.20 -3.92
N HIS A 228 15.79 31.28 -4.52
CA HIS A 228 16.97 30.65 -3.95
C HIS A 228 17.28 31.25 -2.57
N GLY A 229 17.29 32.58 -2.44
CA GLY A 229 17.15 33.34 -1.20
C GLY A 229 17.91 32.75 -0.02
N THR A 230 19.24 32.83 -0.05
CA THR A 230 20.13 32.18 0.92
C THR A 230 20.44 33.03 2.14
N GLY A 231 20.14 34.33 2.13
CA GLY A 231 20.59 35.24 3.18
C GLY A 231 22.05 35.65 3.00
N THR A 232 22.60 35.54 1.79
CA THR A 232 23.97 35.96 1.50
C THR A 232 24.00 37.45 1.12
N ILE A 233 25.04 38.15 1.57
CA ILE A 233 25.20 39.61 1.39
C ILE A 233 25.11 40.02 -0.09
N LEU A 234 25.73 39.22 -0.98
CA LEU A 234 25.77 39.48 -2.43
C LEU A 234 24.66 38.77 -3.20
N GLY A 235 24.30 37.54 -2.82
CA GLY A 235 23.37 36.72 -3.59
C GLY A 235 21.95 37.24 -3.56
N ASP A 236 21.46 37.64 -2.38
CA ASP A 236 20.08 38.12 -2.22
C ASP A 236 19.80 39.38 -3.07
N PRO A 237 20.64 40.44 -3.06
CA PRO A 237 20.43 41.59 -3.94
C PRO A 237 20.45 41.25 -5.44
N ILE A 238 21.37 40.37 -5.87
CA ILE A 238 21.49 39.98 -7.28
C ILE A 238 20.24 39.24 -7.74
N GLU A 239 19.74 38.30 -6.93
CA GLU A 239 18.53 37.54 -7.26
C GLU A 239 17.29 38.43 -7.31
N VAL A 240 17.08 39.29 -6.30
CA VAL A 240 15.89 40.15 -6.27
C VAL A 240 15.90 41.16 -7.43
N GLN A 241 17.06 41.71 -7.77
CA GLN A 241 17.20 42.57 -8.95
C GLN A 241 16.94 41.82 -10.26
N ALA A 242 17.39 40.57 -10.37
CA ALA A 242 17.10 39.73 -11.53
C ALA A 242 15.58 39.47 -11.68
N ILE A 243 14.90 39.14 -10.58
CA ILE A 243 13.44 38.97 -10.58
C ILE A 243 12.73 40.27 -10.97
N ALA A 244 13.08 41.39 -10.35
CA ALA A 244 12.47 42.68 -10.64
C ALA A 244 12.64 43.09 -12.12
N ALA A 245 13.81 42.83 -12.71
CA ALA A 245 14.08 43.10 -14.12
C ALA A 245 13.23 42.24 -15.09
N VAL A 246 12.80 41.05 -14.68
CA VAL A 246 11.85 40.24 -15.44
C VAL A 246 10.41 40.72 -15.23
N MET A 247 10.08 41.18 -14.01
CA MET A 247 8.75 41.62 -13.59
C MET A 247 8.44 43.10 -13.91
N GLN A 248 9.26 43.79 -14.70
CA GLN A 248 9.15 45.24 -14.93
C GLN A 248 7.79 45.72 -15.50
N SER A 249 7.01 44.83 -16.13
CA SER A 249 5.67 45.14 -16.64
C SER A 249 4.57 45.10 -15.58
N ARG A 250 4.86 44.54 -14.41
CA ARG A 250 3.89 44.31 -13.34
C ARG A 250 3.58 45.61 -12.60
N SER A 251 2.31 45.77 -12.19
CA SER A 251 1.87 46.91 -11.40
C SER A 251 2.44 46.88 -9.97
N MET A 252 2.80 48.04 -9.43
CA MET A 252 3.18 48.20 -8.02
C MET A 252 2.02 47.93 -7.05
N ASP A 253 0.78 48.12 -7.51
CA ASP A 253 -0.44 47.90 -6.70
C ASP A 253 -0.83 46.42 -6.56
N ASP A 254 -0.24 45.55 -7.40
CA ASP A 254 -0.42 44.09 -7.37
C ASP A 254 0.95 43.41 -7.41
N PRO A 255 1.78 43.55 -6.35
CA PRO A 255 3.16 43.07 -6.37
C PRO A 255 3.23 41.54 -6.40
N CYS A 256 4.28 41.00 -7.03
CA CYS A 256 4.61 39.59 -6.92
C CYS A 256 5.25 39.33 -5.56
N TYR A 257 4.72 38.39 -4.78
CA TYR A 257 5.30 38.03 -3.51
C TYR A 257 6.59 37.23 -3.72
N ILE A 258 7.61 37.48 -2.91
CA ILE A 258 8.86 36.70 -2.90
C ILE A 258 9.11 36.12 -1.51
N GLY A 259 9.58 34.89 -1.43
CA GLY A 259 9.94 34.25 -0.17
C GLY A 259 10.97 33.14 -0.33
N SER A 260 11.41 32.56 0.79
CA SER A 260 12.34 31.42 0.80
C SER A 260 12.04 30.47 1.97
N VAL A 261 11.86 29.18 1.66
CA VAL A 261 11.71 28.05 2.58
C VAL A 261 12.95 27.88 3.46
N LYS A 262 14.11 28.39 3.02
CA LYS A 262 15.38 28.26 3.75
C LYS A 262 15.37 29.06 5.06
N THR A 263 14.49 30.05 5.16
CA THR A 263 14.24 30.77 6.43
C THR A 263 13.56 29.87 7.47
N ASN A 264 12.86 28.81 7.06
CA ASN A 264 12.15 27.88 7.94
C ASN A 264 12.99 26.66 8.31
N ILE A 265 13.71 26.09 7.33
CA ILE A 265 14.35 24.77 7.47
C ILE A 265 15.86 24.78 7.18
N GLY A 266 16.45 25.96 6.98
CA GLY A 266 17.82 26.08 6.51
C GLY A 266 17.98 25.72 5.03
N HIS A 267 19.21 25.82 4.53
CA HIS A 267 19.54 25.46 3.16
C HIS A 267 19.85 23.97 3.05
N LEU A 268 18.92 23.20 2.49
CA LEU A 268 19.06 21.76 2.30
C LEU A 268 19.98 21.34 1.13
N GLU A 269 20.91 22.21 0.73
CA GLU A 269 21.86 22.02 -0.38
C GLU A 269 21.23 21.33 -1.62
N SER A 270 21.62 20.10 -1.95
CA SER A 270 21.09 19.36 -3.12
C SER A 270 19.58 19.14 -3.09
N ALA A 271 18.95 19.11 -1.91
CA ALA A 271 17.50 18.99 -1.72
C ALA A 271 16.76 20.35 -1.65
N ALA A 272 17.46 21.48 -1.77
CA ALA A 272 16.86 22.81 -1.61
C ALA A 272 15.81 23.14 -2.68
N GLY A 273 16.05 22.72 -3.92
CA GLY A 273 15.13 22.94 -5.04
C GLY A 273 13.78 22.26 -4.83
N VAL A 274 13.78 20.96 -4.53
CA VAL A 274 12.54 20.22 -4.27
C VAL A 274 11.81 20.71 -3.02
N ALA A 275 12.52 21.17 -1.99
CA ALA A 275 11.89 21.79 -0.82
C ALA A 275 11.09 23.05 -1.19
N GLY A 276 11.64 23.90 -2.06
CA GLY A 276 10.94 25.07 -2.60
C GLY A 276 9.71 24.69 -3.44
N VAL A 277 9.83 23.63 -4.26
CA VAL A 277 8.72 23.09 -5.06
C VAL A 277 7.60 22.55 -4.17
N ILE A 278 7.93 21.77 -3.13
CA ILE A 278 6.95 21.23 -2.19
C ILE A 278 6.21 22.36 -1.46
N LYS A 279 6.93 23.35 -0.91
CA LYS A 279 6.31 24.52 -0.27
C LYS A 279 5.36 25.22 -1.24
N THR A 280 5.80 25.48 -2.46
CA THR A 280 5.03 26.22 -3.46
C THR A 280 3.79 25.44 -3.91
N ALA A 281 3.92 24.15 -4.16
CA ALA A 281 2.79 23.28 -4.52
C ALA A 281 1.76 23.20 -3.38
N LEU A 282 2.20 23.10 -2.13
CA LEU A 282 1.31 23.15 -0.96
C LEU A 282 0.64 24.51 -0.81
N SER A 283 1.36 25.61 -1.07
CA SER A 283 0.78 26.96 -1.06
C SER A 283 -0.29 27.16 -2.13
N LEU A 284 -0.09 26.62 -3.33
CA LEU A 284 -1.11 26.59 -4.38
C LEU A 284 -2.32 25.75 -3.95
N TYR A 285 -2.08 24.53 -3.47
CA TYR A 285 -3.11 23.58 -3.07
C TYR A 285 -3.98 24.07 -1.89
N HIS A 286 -3.37 24.78 -0.94
CA HIS A 286 -4.06 25.37 0.21
C HIS A 286 -4.50 26.82 0.00
N GLU A 287 -4.24 27.38 -1.20
CA GLU A 287 -4.58 28.75 -1.56
C GLU A 287 -4.03 29.79 -0.56
N GLN A 288 -2.81 29.57 -0.06
CA GLN A 288 -2.19 30.40 0.99
C GLN A 288 -0.69 30.59 0.79
N ILE A 289 -0.22 31.83 0.95
CA ILE A 289 1.21 32.18 0.97
C ILE A 289 1.67 32.27 2.43
N PRO A 290 2.61 31.42 2.88
CA PRO A 290 3.05 31.40 4.27
C PRO A 290 3.98 32.59 4.61
N PRO A 291 4.10 32.93 5.91
CA PRO A 291 5.04 33.96 6.36
C PRO A 291 6.50 33.63 6.04
N HIS A 292 7.27 34.67 5.69
CA HIS A 292 8.71 34.65 5.51
C HIS A 292 9.41 34.99 6.83
N LEU A 293 10.22 34.07 7.34
CA LEU A 293 10.81 34.18 8.67
C LEU A 293 12.12 34.99 8.66
N HIS A 294 12.55 35.40 9.86
CA HIS A 294 13.81 36.10 10.10
C HIS A 294 13.99 37.44 9.36
N PHE A 295 12.89 38.04 8.92
CA PHE A 295 12.86 39.33 8.27
C PHE A 295 12.33 40.42 9.22
N LYS A 296 13.17 41.39 9.54
CA LYS A 296 12.91 42.54 10.41
C LYS A 296 13.09 43.87 9.68
N LYS A 297 14.13 43.98 8.85
CA LYS A 297 14.47 45.20 8.12
C LYS A 297 15.04 44.83 6.76
N ILE A 298 14.55 45.45 5.68
CA ILE A 298 15.05 45.21 4.32
C ILE A 298 16.55 45.51 4.19
N ASN A 299 17.27 44.66 3.46
CA ASN A 299 18.65 44.89 3.06
C ASN A 299 18.76 46.18 2.22
N PRO A 300 19.62 47.15 2.58
CA PRO A 300 19.73 48.42 1.87
C PRO A 300 20.18 48.30 0.41
N HIS A 301 20.75 47.16 0.00
CA HIS A 301 21.11 46.88 -1.40
C HIS A 301 19.93 46.38 -2.25
N ILE A 302 18.75 46.23 -1.64
CA ILE A 302 17.50 45.82 -2.29
C ILE A 302 16.53 47.01 -2.24
N PRO A 303 16.40 47.82 -3.32
CA PRO A 303 15.45 48.93 -3.36
C PRO A 303 14.02 48.42 -3.63
N ILE A 304 13.51 47.58 -2.72
CA ILE A 304 12.22 46.86 -2.89
C ILE A 304 11.03 47.81 -3.08
N ALA A 305 11.10 49.03 -2.54
CA ALA A 305 10.07 50.05 -2.68
C ALA A 305 9.91 50.57 -4.13
N GLU A 306 10.92 50.35 -4.97
CA GLU A 306 10.94 50.72 -6.40
C GLU A 306 10.67 49.50 -7.31
N MET A 307 10.32 48.36 -6.72
CA MET A 307 10.13 47.09 -7.42
C MET A 307 8.70 46.58 -7.24
N PRO A 308 8.09 45.93 -8.25
CA PRO A 308 6.74 45.35 -8.14
C PRO A 308 6.77 44.02 -7.36
N LEU A 309 7.46 44.00 -6.21
CA LEU A 309 7.75 42.84 -5.39
C LEU A 309 7.40 43.12 -3.91
N ALA A 310 6.93 42.11 -3.20
CA ALA A 310 6.60 42.20 -1.78
C ALA A 310 7.05 40.98 -0.99
N ILE A 311 7.36 41.14 0.30
CA ILE A 311 7.76 40.04 1.19
C ILE A 311 6.61 39.76 2.17
N PRO A 312 6.03 38.55 2.21
CA PRO A 312 4.92 38.24 3.11
C PRO A 312 5.43 37.97 4.53
N THR A 313 5.22 38.86 5.49
CA THR A 313 5.59 38.65 6.91
C THR A 313 4.50 37.96 7.74
N GLU A 314 3.31 37.80 7.16
CA GLU A 314 2.15 37.15 7.74
C GLU A 314 1.52 36.21 6.70
N SER A 315 0.70 35.25 7.15
CA SER A 315 0.02 34.34 6.23
C SER A 315 -1.00 35.11 5.39
N LYS A 316 -0.97 34.93 4.08
CA LYS A 316 -1.89 35.60 3.15
C LYS A 316 -2.75 34.59 2.41
N GLU A 317 -4.04 34.84 2.35
CA GLU A 317 -4.94 34.18 1.41
C GLU A 317 -4.48 34.51 -0.02
N TRP A 318 -4.33 33.47 -0.84
CA TRP A 318 -3.92 33.60 -2.23
C TRP A 318 -5.15 33.49 -3.11
N LYS A 319 -5.68 34.62 -3.59
CA LYS A 319 -6.86 34.62 -4.47
C LYS A 319 -6.44 34.52 -5.94
N GLY A 320 -7.09 33.65 -6.72
CA GLY A 320 -6.86 33.52 -8.16
C GLY A 320 -7.50 34.64 -9.00
N ASN A 321 -8.45 35.39 -8.44
CA ASN A 321 -9.13 36.52 -9.10
C ASN A 321 -9.69 36.18 -10.51
N GLY A 322 -10.18 34.96 -10.71
CA GLY A 322 -10.73 34.48 -11.98
C GLY A 322 -9.68 33.99 -12.98
N LYS A 323 -8.40 33.90 -12.59
CA LYS A 323 -7.30 33.29 -13.36
C LYS A 323 -6.61 32.20 -12.54
N PRO A 324 -5.92 31.25 -13.21
CA PRO A 324 -5.09 30.29 -12.51
C PRO A 324 -3.99 30.98 -11.68
N ARG A 325 -3.73 30.48 -10.48
CA ARG A 325 -2.60 30.93 -9.65
C ARG A 325 -1.30 30.35 -10.20
N LEU A 326 -0.36 31.20 -10.63
CA LEU A 326 0.98 30.78 -11.02
C LEU A 326 2.05 31.25 -10.04
N ALA A 327 3.12 30.44 -9.93
CA ALA A 327 4.26 30.66 -9.06
C ALA A 327 5.57 30.23 -9.73
N GLY A 328 6.66 30.93 -9.43
CA GLY A 328 8.02 30.55 -9.82
C GLY A 328 8.79 29.89 -8.66
N VAL A 329 9.72 28.98 -8.98
CA VAL A 329 10.67 28.41 -8.02
C VAL A 329 12.08 28.49 -8.61
N SER A 330 13.01 29.10 -7.88
CA SER A 330 14.41 29.27 -8.29
C SER A 330 15.36 28.44 -7.42
N ALA A 331 16.39 27.84 -8.04
CA ALA A 331 17.52 27.26 -7.34
C ALA A 331 18.83 27.48 -8.10
N PHE A 332 19.84 28.01 -7.43
CA PHE A 332 21.12 28.38 -8.02
C PHE A 332 22.26 27.63 -7.32
N GLY A 333 23.02 26.84 -8.08
CA GLY A 333 24.19 26.13 -7.58
C GLY A 333 25.37 27.09 -7.39
N PHE A 334 26.20 26.89 -6.36
CA PHE A 334 27.34 27.78 -6.13
C PHE A 334 28.39 27.74 -7.26
N GLY A 335 28.36 26.74 -8.16
CA GLY A 335 29.17 26.72 -9.38
C GLY A 335 28.52 27.41 -10.59
N GLY A 336 27.39 28.10 -10.38
CA GLY A 336 26.67 28.89 -11.37
C GLY A 336 25.61 28.14 -12.18
N ALA A 337 25.29 26.88 -11.86
CA ALA A 337 24.22 26.13 -12.54
C ALA A 337 22.84 26.55 -11.99
N ASN A 338 22.01 27.17 -12.81
CA ASN A 338 20.73 27.72 -12.40
C ASN A 338 19.56 26.88 -12.93
N ALA A 339 18.48 26.84 -12.15
CA ALA A 339 17.21 26.26 -12.55
C ALA A 339 16.05 27.15 -12.12
N HIS A 340 15.04 27.26 -12.97
CA HIS A 340 13.77 27.92 -12.65
C HIS A 340 12.59 27.08 -13.16
N VAL A 341 11.52 27.01 -12.36
CA VAL A 341 10.31 26.23 -12.64
C VAL A 341 9.08 27.08 -12.40
N VAL A 342 8.09 26.99 -13.30
CA VAL A 342 6.79 27.65 -13.19
C VAL A 342 5.73 26.61 -12.84
N LEU A 343 5.09 26.78 -11.68
CA LEU A 343 3.96 25.99 -11.23
C LEU A 343 2.64 26.75 -11.43
N GLU A 344 1.58 26.02 -11.68
CA GLU A 344 0.20 26.48 -11.72
C GLU A 344 -0.64 25.63 -10.77
N GLU A 345 -1.71 26.19 -10.21
CA GLU A 345 -2.67 25.43 -9.42
C GLU A 345 -3.29 24.26 -10.21
N ALA A 346 -3.74 23.23 -9.48
CA ALA A 346 -4.39 22.09 -10.11
C ALA A 346 -5.73 22.50 -10.76
N PRO A 347 -6.09 21.93 -11.94
CA PRO A 347 -7.40 22.17 -12.52
C PRO A 347 -8.50 21.60 -11.60
N PRO A 348 -9.71 22.18 -11.61
CA PRO A 348 -10.82 21.64 -10.83
C PRO A 348 -11.11 20.20 -11.26
N ALA A 349 -11.40 19.33 -10.29
CA ALA A 349 -11.74 17.94 -10.56
C ALA A 349 -12.99 17.86 -11.46
N LYS A 350 -12.89 17.16 -12.60
CA LYS A 350 -14.05 16.90 -13.45
C LYS A 350 -15.04 15.99 -12.73
N VAL A 351 -16.30 16.39 -12.69
CA VAL A 351 -17.39 15.64 -12.05
C VAL A 351 -18.35 15.15 -13.13
N GLU A 352 -18.14 13.95 -13.65
CA GLU A 352 -18.93 13.44 -14.78
C GLU A 352 -19.71 12.14 -14.49
N LYS A 353 -19.56 11.48 -13.32
CA LYS A 353 -20.32 10.27 -13.00
C LYS A 353 -21.71 10.59 -12.41
N GLU A 354 -22.74 9.90 -12.91
CA GLU A 354 -24.09 9.88 -12.33
C GLU A 354 -24.05 9.39 -10.87
N GLN A 355 -24.96 9.92 -10.03
CA GLN A 355 -25.00 9.59 -8.61
C GLN A 355 -25.64 8.22 -8.37
N THR A 356 -24.81 7.18 -8.25
CA THR A 356 -25.22 5.91 -7.65
C THR A 356 -25.55 6.14 -6.16
N PRO A 357 -26.69 5.65 -5.63
CA PRO A 357 -26.98 5.68 -4.20
C PRO A 357 -25.83 5.06 -3.40
N GLU A 358 -25.38 5.75 -2.35
CA GLU A 358 -24.25 5.31 -1.54
C GLU A 358 -24.60 4.05 -0.73
N ARG A 359 -23.63 3.16 -0.55
CA ARG A 359 -23.78 1.99 0.33
C ARG A 359 -23.69 2.38 1.81
N PRO A 360 -24.46 1.74 2.71
CA PRO A 360 -24.48 2.07 4.13
C PRO A 360 -23.22 1.66 4.91
N GLN A 361 -22.38 0.76 4.37
CA GLN A 361 -21.13 0.33 4.99
C GLN A 361 -19.97 0.32 4.00
N HIS A 362 -18.77 0.61 4.51
CA HIS A 362 -17.53 0.62 3.74
C HIS A 362 -16.50 -0.32 4.36
N MET A 363 -15.58 -0.80 3.52
CA MET A 363 -14.47 -1.65 3.93
C MET A 363 -13.19 -0.82 3.98
N LEU A 364 -12.57 -0.71 5.16
CA LEU A 364 -11.23 -0.16 5.30
C LEU A 364 -10.22 -1.30 5.44
N THR A 365 -9.24 -1.36 4.55
CA THR A 365 -8.14 -2.32 4.66
C THR A 365 -6.83 -1.65 5.06
N ILE A 366 -6.04 -2.37 5.84
CA ILE A 366 -4.67 -2.03 6.23
C ILE A 366 -3.83 -3.28 6.03
N SER A 367 -2.58 -3.11 5.59
CA SER A 367 -1.65 -4.23 5.52
C SER A 367 -0.24 -3.81 5.90
N ALA A 368 0.58 -4.78 6.32
CA ALA A 368 1.98 -4.54 6.63
C ALA A 368 2.86 -5.77 6.40
N LYS A 369 4.17 -5.55 6.26
CA LYS A 369 5.17 -6.64 6.14
C LYS A 369 5.45 -7.36 7.46
N GLN A 370 5.12 -6.73 8.59
CA GLN A 370 5.31 -7.26 9.94
C GLN A 370 4.07 -6.98 10.78
N GLU A 371 3.76 -7.85 11.73
CA GLU A 371 2.60 -7.70 12.63
C GLU A 371 2.67 -6.42 13.47
N THR A 372 3.85 -6.08 14.01
CA THR A 372 4.03 -4.83 14.78
C THR A 372 3.74 -3.59 13.93
N ALA A 373 4.16 -3.59 12.67
CA ALA A 373 3.87 -2.53 11.71
C ALA A 373 2.37 -2.43 11.39
N LEU A 374 1.64 -3.55 11.35
CA LEU A 374 0.19 -3.55 11.17
C LEU A 374 -0.51 -2.81 12.32
N PHE A 375 -0.10 -3.09 13.56
CA PHE A 375 -0.66 -2.42 14.73
C PHE A 375 -0.29 -0.94 14.82
N ASP A 376 0.96 -0.58 14.49
CA ASP A 376 1.36 0.83 14.37
C ASP A 376 0.53 1.56 13.31
N GLN A 377 0.33 0.92 12.15
CA GLN A 377 -0.47 1.49 11.08
C GLN A 377 -1.95 1.65 11.48
N ALA A 378 -2.51 0.67 12.20
CA ALA A 378 -3.87 0.76 12.73
C ALA A 378 -4.02 1.95 13.70
N ARG A 379 -3.03 2.21 14.57
CA ARG A 379 -3.03 3.40 15.47
C ARG A 379 -2.98 4.70 14.70
N GLN A 380 -2.08 4.80 13.70
CA GLN A 380 -1.95 5.99 12.87
C GLN A 380 -3.24 6.27 12.08
N MET A 381 -3.83 5.23 11.49
CA MET A 381 -5.09 5.35 10.76
C MET A 381 -6.24 5.74 11.69
N ALA A 382 -6.33 5.16 12.89
CA ALA A 382 -7.34 5.56 13.86
C ALA A 382 -7.23 7.04 14.23
N ALA A 383 -6.02 7.54 14.49
CA ALA A 383 -5.79 8.96 14.79
C ALA A 383 -6.12 9.87 13.60
N HIS A 384 -5.86 9.42 12.37
CA HIS A 384 -6.24 10.15 11.16
C HIS A 384 -7.76 10.25 11.00
N LEU A 385 -8.48 9.14 11.19
CA LEU A 385 -9.95 9.09 11.07
C LEU A 385 -10.67 10.03 12.06
N GLU A 386 -10.06 10.33 13.20
CA GLU A 386 -10.61 11.27 14.19
C GLU A 386 -10.51 12.74 13.78
N ASN A 387 -9.59 13.07 12.87
CA ASN A 387 -9.28 14.45 12.49
C ASN A 387 -9.61 14.79 11.04
N THR A 388 -9.80 13.77 10.19
CA THR A 388 -10.05 13.97 8.77
C THR A 388 -11.44 14.54 8.50
N LYS A 389 -11.52 15.43 7.51
CA LYS A 389 -12.78 15.97 6.96
C LYS A 389 -13.19 15.25 5.68
N ALA A 390 -12.35 14.35 5.16
CA ALA A 390 -12.66 13.59 3.97
C ALA A 390 -13.84 12.64 4.23
N PRO A 391 -14.71 12.39 3.22
CA PRO A 391 -15.71 11.33 3.31
C PRO A 391 -15.06 9.98 3.66
N PHE A 392 -15.68 9.21 4.55
CA PHE A 392 -15.13 7.91 4.96
C PHE A 392 -15.00 6.93 3.79
N SER A 393 -15.90 7.00 2.81
CA SER A 393 -15.84 6.25 1.56
C SER A 393 -14.58 6.53 0.75
N ASP A 394 -14.14 7.80 0.67
CA ASP A 394 -12.91 8.20 -0.02
C ASP A 394 -11.66 7.72 0.72
N VAL A 395 -11.70 7.72 2.06
CA VAL A 395 -10.62 7.16 2.90
C VAL A 395 -10.46 5.65 2.64
N CYS A 396 -11.57 4.89 2.67
CA CYS A 396 -11.58 3.47 2.35
C CYS A 396 -11.05 3.20 0.93
N PHE A 397 -11.56 3.94 -0.06
CA PHE A 397 -11.13 3.81 -1.45
C PHE A 397 -9.63 4.06 -1.62
N SER A 398 -9.12 5.13 -1.01
CA SER A 398 -7.70 5.50 -1.08
C SER A 398 -6.80 4.46 -0.43
N ALA A 399 -7.22 3.91 0.72
CA ALA A 399 -6.49 2.86 1.42
C ALA A 399 -6.46 1.56 0.60
N ASN A 400 -7.59 1.17 0.02
CA ASN A 400 -7.76 -0.11 -0.65
C ASN A 400 -7.18 -0.14 -2.07
N THR A 401 -7.02 1.00 -2.74
CA THR A 401 -6.54 1.07 -4.13
C THR A 401 -5.16 1.72 -4.27
N GLY A 402 -4.76 2.53 -3.30
CA GLY A 402 -3.53 3.31 -3.33
C GLY A 402 -2.38 2.73 -2.50
N ARG A 403 -2.49 1.49 -2.02
CA ARG A 403 -1.50 0.84 -1.15
C ARG A 403 -1.21 -0.59 -1.61
N ASP A 404 -0.01 -1.06 -1.30
CA ASP A 404 0.31 -2.48 -1.47
C ASP A 404 -0.41 -3.32 -0.39
N HIS A 405 -0.83 -4.53 -0.75
CA HIS A 405 -1.48 -5.49 0.15
C HIS A 405 -0.49 -6.58 0.57
N PHE A 406 0.17 -6.37 1.71
CA PHE A 406 1.18 -7.26 2.27
C PHE A 406 0.59 -8.48 3.00
N LYS A 407 1.50 -9.27 3.58
CA LYS A 407 1.25 -10.52 4.29
C LYS A 407 0.32 -10.35 5.50
N PHE A 408 0.59 -9.39 6.38
CA PHE A 408 -0.25 -9.15 7.55
C PHE A 408 -1.37 -8.19 7.14
N ARG A 409 -2.61 -8.64 7.23
CA ARG A 409 -3.78 -7.93 6.71
C ARG A 409 -4.79 -7.68 7.81
N LEU A 410 -5.42 -6.51 7.74
CA LEU A 410 -6.51 -6.07 8.60
C LEU A 410 -7.63 -5.52 7.71
N ALA A 411 -8.86 -5.94 7.98
CA ALA A 411 -10.06 -5.39 7.35
C ALA A 411 -11.09 -4.98 8.41
N VAL A 412 -11.69 -3.80 8.22
CA VAL A 412 -12.72 -3.23 9.11
C VAL A 412 -13.91 -2.77 8.28
N ALA A 413 -15.04 -3.46 8.45
CA ALA A 413 -16.34 -2.98 7.98
C ALA A 413 -16.93 -1.95 8.96
N ALA A 414 -17.34 -0.78 8.47
CA ALA A 414 -17.99 0.26 9.27
C ALA A 414 -18.87 1.18 8.41
N ASP A 415 -19.85 1.82 9.04
CA ASP A 415 -20.70 2.85 8.42
C ASP A 415 -20.13 4.28 8.56
N SER A 416 -19.03 4.44 9.31
CA SER A 416 -18.49 5.75 9.65
C SER A 416 -17.03 5.69 10.09
N ALA A 417 -16.32 6.79 9.87
CA ALA A 417 -14.94 6.98 10.32
C ALA A 417 -14.79 6.80 11.83
N ALA A 418 -15.75 7.28 12.63
CA ALA A 418 -15.73 7.15 14.09
C ALA A 418 -15.81 5.68 14.56
N ARG A 419 -16.71 4.88 13.96
CA ARG A 419 -16.81 3.44 14.29
C ARG A 419 -15.57 2.67 13.82
N ALA A 420 -15.03 3.00 12.65
CA ALA A 420 -13.78 2.42 12.17
C ALA A 420 -12.60 2.75 13.09
N ALA A 421 -12.44 4.02 13.51
CA ALA A 421 -11.39 4.46 14.43
C ALA A 421 -11.45 3.71 15.77
N LYS A 422 -12.66 3.53 16.33
CA LYS A 422 -12.85 2.74 17.55
C LYS A 422 -12.38 1.29 17.38
N LYS A 423 -12.84 0.60 16.32
CA LYS A 423 -12.43 -0.78 16.03
C LYS A 423 -10.91 -0.89 15.85
N LEU A 424 -10.29 0.05 15.12
CA LEU A 424 -8.83 0.07 14.92
C LEU A 424 -8.06 0.24 16.24
N LYS A 425 -8.56 1.07 17.18
CA LYS A 425 -7.94 1.24 18.51
C LYS A 425 -8.01 -0.04 19.34
N GLU A 426 -9.15 -0.72 19.33
CA GLU A 426 -9.34 -1.99 20.03
C GLU A 426 -8.41 -3.08 19.45
N ILE A 427 -8.31 -3.19 18.11
CA ILE A 427 -7.40 -4.12 17.42
C ILE A 427 -5.94 -3.80 17.75
N ALA A 428 -5.56 -2.53 17.70
CA ALA A 428 -4.20 -2.11 18.02
C ALA A 428 -3.81 -2.35 19.49
N ALA A 429 -4.78 -2.52 20.39
CA ALA A 429 -4.60 -2.89 21.79
C ALA A 429 -4.58 -4.42 22.01
N GLY A 430 -4.64 -5.22 20.94
CA GLY A 430 -4.66 -6.68 21.01
C GLY A 430 -5.98 -7.27 21.52
N GLN A 431 -7.07 -6.49 21.47
CA GLN A 431 -8.40 -6.99 21.84
C GLN A 431 -9.03 -7.77 20.69
N VAL A 432 -9.80 -8.81 21.01
CA VAL A 432 -10.64 -9.50 20.03
C VAL A 432 -11.78 -8.56 19.66
N VAL A 433 -11.76 -8.04 18.43
CA VAL A 433 -12.79 -7.16 17.89
C VAL A 433 -13.69 -7.98 16.97
N GLY A 434 -14.99 -7.71 16.97
CA GLY A 434 -15.98 -8.41 16.13
C GLY A 434 -15.68 -8.37 14.62
N SER A 435 -16.33 -7.49 13.85
CA SER A 435 -16.19 -7.38 12.39
C SER A 435 -14.79 -6.94 11.89
N GLY A 436 -13.79 -6.85 12.77
CA GLY A 436 -12.42 -6.48 12.44
C GLY A 436 -11.56 -7.73 12.46
N VAL A 437 -11.01 -8.12 11.32
CA VAL A 437 -10.28 -9.39 11.19
C VAL A 437 -8.81 -9.09 10.95
N VAL A 438 -7.92 -9.76 11.68
CA VAL A 438 -6.48 -9.76 11.43
C VAL A 438 -6.10 -11.15 10.95
N GLY A 439 -5.35 -11.22 9.85
CA GLY A 439 -4.88 -12.46 9.29
C GLY A 439 -3.43 -12.40 8.86
N ASP A 440 -2.76 -13.55 8.93
CA ASP A 440 -1.51 -13.80 8.25
C ASP A 440 -1.82 -14.51 6.92
N SER A 441 -1.70 -13.79 5.81
CA SER A 441 -1.97 -14.30 4.47
C SER A 441 -0.91 -15.28 3.94
N ALA A 442 0.10 -15.67 4.74
CA ALA A 442 0.98 -16.79 4.39
C ALA A 442 0.26 -18.14 4.45
N PHE A 443 -0.92 -18.21 5.07
CA PHE A 443 -1.88 -19.26 4.75
C PHE A 443 -2.40 -18.99 3.34
N ARG A 444 -1.84 -19.70 2.36
CA ARG A 444 -2.25 -19.56 0.96
C ARG A 444 -3.56 -20.32 0.80
N ALA A 445 -4.65 -19.59 0.78
CA ALA A 445 -5.92 -20.15 0.40
C ALA A 445 -5.86 -20.42 -1.12
N ASP A 446 -5.79 -21.70 -1.50
CA ASP A 446 -5.37 -22.08 -2.84
C ASP A 446 -6.53 -22.17 -3.85
N LYS A 447 -7.71 -22.62 -3.42
CA LYS A 447 -8.87 -22.80 -4.32
C LYS A 447 -10.19 -22.47 -3.66
N ILE A 448 -11.07 -21.83 -4.44
CA ILE A 448 -12.38 -21.32 -4.03
C ILE A 448 -13.47 -22.19 -4.64
N ALA A 449 -14.39 -22.67 -3.81
CA ALA A 449 -15.62 -23.31 -4.25
C ALA A 449 -16.83 -22.41 -3.98
N PHE A 450 -17.69 -22.21 -4.99
CA PHE A 450 -18.99 -21.59 -4.79
C PHE A 450 -20.05 -22.66 -4.51
N LEU A 451 -20.76 -22.51 -3.40
CA LEU A 451 -21.80 -23.40 -2.92
C LEU A 451 -23.18 -22.74 -3.08
N PHE A 452 -24.02 -23.27 -3.95
CA PHE A 452 -25.34 -22.74 -4.26
C PHE A 452 -26.42 -23.47 -3.47
N THR A 453 -27.30 -22.72 -2.82
CA THR A 453 -28.20 -23.21 -1.78
C THR A 453 -29.42 -23.93 -2.37
N GLY A 454 -29.99 -24.82 -1.56
CA GLY A 454 -31.23 -25.52 -1.91
C GLY A 454 -32.49 -24.72 -1.55
N GLN A 455 -33.65 -25.33 -1.79
CA GLN A 455 -34.93 -24.77 -1.35
C GLN A 455 -35.02 -24.71 0.19
N GLY A 456 -35.58 -23.62 0.73
CA GLY A 456 -35.81 -23.41 2.17
C GLY A 456 -35.00 -22.27 2.79
N ALA A 457 -34.15 -21.58 2.01
CA ALA A 457 -33.35 -20.46 2.46
C ALA A 457 -33.95 -19.07 2.13
N GLN A 458 -35.01 -19.05 1.33
CA GLN A 458 -35.64 -17.83 0.83
C GLN A 458 -36.40 -17.08 1.93
N TYR A 459 -36.40 -15.76 1.84
CA TYR A 459 -37.19 -14.85 2.68
C TYR A 459 -37.48 -13.58 1.90
N VAL A 460 -38.57 -12.89 2.24
CA VAL A 460 -38.95 -11.64 1.59
C VAL A 460 -37.87 -10.57 1.81
N ASN A 461 -37.62 -9.75 0.79
CA ASN A 461 -36.59 -8.71 0.78
C ASN A 461 -35.13 -9.20 0.83
N MET A 462 -34.87 -10.48 0.56
CA MET A 462 -33.49 -10.97 0.41
C MET A 462 -32.71 -10.17 -0.66
N GLY A 463 -31.58 -9.58 -0.28
CA GLY A 463 -30.71 -8.81 -1.19
C GLY A 463 -31.24 -7.41 -1.56
N ARG A 464 -32.26 -6.90 -0.85
CA ARG A 464 -32.89 -5.61 -1.17
C ARG A 464 -31.92 -4.43 -1.09
N GLN A 465 -31.06 -4.36 -0.07
CA GLN A 465 -30.11 -3.26 0.04
C GLN A 465 -29.07 -3.29 -1.09
N LEU A 466 -28.62 -4.49 -1.47
CA LEU A 466 -27.70 -4.67 -2.60
C LEU A 466 -28.34 -4.26 -3.92
N TYR A 467 -29.61 -4.64 -4.12
CA TYR A 467 -30.39 -4.18 -5.27
C TYR A 467 -30.43 -2.66 -5.30
N ASP A 468 -30.73 -2.01 -4.17
CA ASP A 468 -30.89 -0.56 -4.09
C ASP A 468 -29.59 0.25 -4.22
N THR A 469 -28.42 -0.33 -3.95
CA THR A 469 -27.16 0.42 -3.83
C THR A 469 -26.03 -0.08 -4.74
N HIS A 470 -26.10 -1.29 -5.30
CA HIS A 470 -25.03 -1.85 -6.13
C HIS A 470 -25.49 -2.13 -7.58
N PRO A 471 -25.10 -1.29 -8.57
CA PRO A 471 -25.57 -1.40 -9.95
C PRO A 471 -25.34 -2.77 -10.60
N GLN A 472 -24.23 -3.45 -10.33
CA GLN A 472 -23.97 -4.76 -10.93
C GLN A 472 -24.90 -5.86 -10.41
N PHE A 473 -25.24 -5.81 -9.11
CA PHE A 473 -26.20 -6.75 -8.52
C PHE A 473 -27.61 -6.45 -9.03
N ARG A 474 -27.98 -5.17 -9.06
CA ARG A 474 -29.24 -4.71 -9.65
C ARG A 474 -29.42 -5.18 -11.09
N LYS A 475 -28.39 -4.98 -11.92
CA LYS A 475 -28.41 -5.39 -13.33
C LYS A 475 -28.67 -6.89 -13.50
N ALA A 476 -27.99 -7.74 -12.73
CA ALA A 476 -28.21 -9.19 -12.77
C ALA A 476 -29.64 -9.58 -12.33
N MET A 477 -30.17 -8.90 -11.31
CA MET A 477 -31.56 -9.09 -10.85
C MET A 477 -32.58 -8.61 -11.89
N ASP A 478 -32.34 -7.48 -12.55
CA ASP A 478 -33.20 -6.92 -13.60
C ASP A 478 -33.23 -7.80 -14.85
N GLU A 479 -32.08 -8.39 -15.22
CA GLU A 479 -31.97 -9.39 -16.29
C GLU A 479 -32.83 -10.63 -15.95
N CYS A 480 -32.68 -11.18 -14.74
CA CYS A 480 -33.51 -12.28 -14.25
C CYS A 480 -35.01 -11.91 -14.23
N ASN A 481 -35.34 -10.68 -13.83
CA ASN A 481 -36.72 -10.20 -13.82
C ASN A 481 -37.32 -10.15 -15.22
N THR A 482 -36.60 -9.59 -16.18
CA THR A 482 -37.04 -9.50 -17.58
C THR A 482 -37.25 -10.90 -18.16
N ILE A 483 -36.37 -11.86 -17.84
CA ILE A 483 -36.52 -13.25 -18.27
C ILE A 483 -37.74 -13.91 -17.61
N SER A 484 -37.98 -13.61 -16.34
CA SER A 484 -39.07 -14.22 -15.57
C SER A 484 -40.46 -13.96 -16.15
N GLU A 485 -40.65 -12.81 -16.81
CA GLU A 485 -41.91 -12.44 -17.47
C GLU A 485 -42.32 -13.42 -18.59
N LYS A 486 -41.37 -14.18 -19.15
CA LYS A 486 -41.63 -15.21 -20.16
C LYS A 486 -42.16 -16.52 -19.57
N TYR A 487 -41.80 -16.81 -18.33
CA TYR A 487 -41.92 -18.16 -17.75
C TYR A 487 -42.78 -18.22 -16.47
N LEU A 488 -43.08 -17.07 -15.85
CA LEU A 488 -43.87 -16.94 -14.62
C LEU A 488 -45.05 -15.99 -14.83
N ASP A 489 -46.10 -16.13 -14.00
CA ASP A 489 -47.29 -15.26 -14.11
C ASP A 489 -47.05 -13.87 -13.51
N LYS A 490 -46.12 -13.77 -12.55
CA LYS A 490 -45.66 -12.52 -11.95
C LYS A 490 -44.15 -12.36 -12.17
N PRO A 491 -43.66 -11.14 -12.45
CA PRO A 491 -42.24 -10.86 -12.47
C PRO A 491 -41.58 -11.24 -11.14
N ILE A 492 -40.37 -11.81 -11.18
CA ILE A 492 -39.75 -12.39 -9.98
C ILE A 492 -39.44 -11.33 -8.91
N LEU A 493 -39.11 -10.09 -9.30
CA LEU A 493 -38.86 -9.02 -8.34
C LEU A 493 -40.11 -8.63 -7.56
N SER A 494 -41.30 -8.70 -8.18
CA SER A 494 -42.56 -8.45 -7.46
C SER A 494 -42.97 -9.61 -6.55
N VAL A 495 -42.18 -10.69 -6.49
CA VAL A 495 -42.36 -11.77 -5.51
C VAL A 495 -41.28 -11.71 -4.44
N ILE A 496 -40.03 -11.39 -4.81
CA ILE A 496 -38.93 -11.26 -3.86
C ILE A 496 -39.11 -10.03 -2.96
N PHE A 497 -39.59 -8.91 -3.51
CA PHE A 497 -39.70 -7.62 -2.82
C PHE A 497 -41.14 -7.25 -2.45
N ASP A 498 -42.00 -8.23 -2.22
CA ASP A 498 -43.40 -8.03 -1.81
C ASP A 498 -43.60 -8.34 -0.32
N PRO A 499 -43.54 -7.31 0.56
CA PRO A 499 -43.77 -7.49 2.00
C PRO A 499 -45.24 -7.77 2.35
N GLU A 500 -46.18 -7.58 1.43
CA GLU A 500 -47.61 -7.76 1.71
C GLU A 500 -48.07 -9.21 1.46
N ASP A 501 -47.32 -9.98 0.65
CA ASP A 501 -47.64 -11.38 0.32
C ASP A 501 -46.40 -12.30 0.41
N GLU A 502 -46.06 -12.71 1.64
CA GLU A 502 -44.98 -13.67 1.87
C GLU A 502 -45.32 -15.09 1.36
N SER A 503 -46.60 -15.39 1.07
CA SER A 503 -46.99 -16.76 0.70
C SER A 503 -46.42 -17.19 -0.65
N LEU A 504 -46.28 -16.25 -1.59
CA LEU A 504 -45.79 -16.52 -2.94
C LEU A 504 -44.32 -16.94 -2.95
N ILE A 505 -43.45 -16.28 -2.17
CA ILE A 505 -42.03 -16.65 -2.12
C ILE A 505 -41.81 -18.03 -1.49
N HIS A 506 -42.80 -18.57 -0.77
CA HIS A 506 -42.77 -19.93 -0.22
C HIS A 506 -43.45 -20.97 -1.11
N SER A 507 -44.14 -20.57 -2.17
CA SER A 507 -44.67 -21.49 -3.18
C SER A 507 -43.54 -22.06 -4.04
N THR A 508 -43.43 -23.38 -4.16
CA THR A 508 -42.41 -24.08 -4.99
C THR A 508 -42.29 -23.51 -6.41
N LYS A 509 -43.40 -23.02 -7.00
CA LYS A 509 -43.42 -22.37 -8.32
C LYS A 509 -42.53 -21.12 -8.39
N TYR A 510 -42.48 -20.32 -7.33
CA TYR A 510 -41.72 -19.06 -7.28
C TYR A 510 -40.44 -19.16 -6.43
N THR A 511 -40.41 -20.02 -5.42
CA THR A 511 -39.24 -20.26 -4.57
C THR A 511 -38.00 -20.62 -5.41
N GLN A 512 -38.14 -21.55 -6.35
CA GLN A 512 -37.00 -22.04 -7.13
C GLN A 512 -36.43 -20.95 -8.07
N PRO A 513 -37.25 -20.26 -8.89
CA PRO A 513 -36.77 -19.10 -9.66
C PRO A 513 -36.21 -17.96 -8.81
N ALA A 514 -36.79 -17.70 -7.63
CA ALA A 514 -36.32 -16.64 -6.74
C ALA A 514 -34.91 -16.94 -6.20
N LEU A 515 -34.67 -18.18 -5.79
CA LEU A 515 -33.34 -18.64 -5.38
C LEU A 515 -32.36 -18.52 -6.53
N PHE A 516 -32.68 -19.05 -7.71
CA PHE A 516 -31.80 -18.96 -8.88
C PHE A 516 -31.42 -17.50 -9.21
N ALA A 517 -32.40 -16.58 -9.20
CA ALA A 517 -32.16 -15.16 -9.48
C ALA A 517 -31.21 -14.50 -8.48
N ILE A 518 -31.45 -14.72 -7.18
CA ILE A 518 -30.61 -14.14 -6.11
C ILE A 518 -29.22 -14.75 -6.11
N GLU A 519 -29.13 -16.07 -6.18
CA GLU A 519 -27.85 -16.77 -6.14
C GLU A 519 -26.96 -16.43 -7.35
N TYR A 520 -27.56 -16.38 -8.54
CA TYR A 520 -26.86 -15.93 -9.75
C TYR A 520 -26.34 -14.50 -9.58
N SER A 521 -27.17 -13.59 -9.08
CA SER A 521 -26.81 -12.17 -8.91
C SER A 521 -25.73 -11.98 -7.85
N LEU A 522 -25.77 -12.73 -6.75
CA LEU A 522 -24.72 -12.75 -5.72
C LEU A 522 -23.41 -13.32 -6.26
N ALA A 523 -23.46 -14.39 -7.05
CA ALA A 523 -22.26 -14.96 -7.68
C ALA A 523 -21.62 -13.96 -8.64
N ARG A 524 -22.41 -13.25 -9.45
CA ARG A 524 -21.92 -12.15 -10.29
C ARG A 524 -21.31 -11.02 -9.48
N LEU A 525 -21.90 -10.67 -8.34
CA LEU A 525 -21.35 -9.66 -7.43
C LEU A 525 -19.98 -10.07 -6.87
N TRP A 526 -19.82 -11.30 -6.37
CA TRP A 526 -18.52 -11.79 -5.91
C TRP A 526 -17.47 -11.79 -7.03
N GLN A 527 -17.84 -12.28 -8.21
CA GLN A 527 -16.96 -12.27 -9.39
C GLN A 527 -16.53 -10.85 -9.77
N SER A 528 -17.42 -9.86 -9.62
CA SER A 528 -17.10 -8.45 -9.88
C SER A 528 -16.10 -7.84 -8.91
N TRP A 529 -15.84 -8.46 -7.77
CA TRP A 529 -14.81 -8.05 -6.81
C TRP A 529 -13.53 -8.87 -6.96
N GLY A 530 -13.43 -9.70 -8.01
CA GLY A 530 -12.32 -10.61 -8.25
C GLY A 530 -12.40 -11.95 -7.52
N VAL A 531 -13.47 -12.20 -6.75
CA VAL A 531 -13.66 -13.49 -6.08
C VAL A 531 -14.32 -14.46 -7.05
N THR A 532 -13.50 -15.28 -7.71
CA THR A 532 -13.95 -16.25 -8.73
C THR A 532 -13.80 -17.69 -8.25
N PRO A 533 -14.77 -18.58 -8.50
CA PRO A 533 -14.65 -19.98 -8.11
C PRO A 533 -13.76 -20.79 -9.06
N ASP A 534 -12.98 -21.69 -8.49
CA ASP A 534 -12.33 -22.81 -9.18
C ASP A 534 -13.28 -23.99 -9.38
N TYR A 535 -14.25 -24.15 -8.47
CA TYR A 535 -15.26 -25.19 -8.52
C TYR A 535 -16.63 -24.62 -8.13
N VAL A 536 -17.68 -25.20 -8.68
CA VAL A 536 -19.05 -24.89 -8.26
C VAL A 536 -19.77 -26.17 -7.84
N MET A 537 -20.64 -26.04 -6.84
CA MET A 537 -21.49 -27.11 -6.38
C MET A 537 -22.80 -26.50 -5.92
N GLY A 538 -23.93 -27.10 -6.30
CA GLY A 538 -25.22 -26.72 -5.74
C GLY A 538 -25.79 -27.78 -4.83
N HIS A 539 -26.92 -27.48 -4.19
CA HIS A 539 -27.77 -28.48 -3.56
C HIS A 539 -29.15 -28.45 -4.20
N SER A 540 -29.55 -29.55 -4.83
CA SER A 540 -30.83 -29.64 -5.53
C SER A 540 -30.95 -28.48 -6.54
N ILE A 541 -31.90 -27.57 -6.33
CA ILE A 541 -32.11 -26.40 -7.19
C ILE A 541 -30.86 -25.54 -7.39
N GLY A 542 -29.99 -25.42 -6.37
CA GLY A 542 -28.76 -24.63 -6.49
C GLY A 542 -27.80 -25.15 -7.57
N GLU A 543 -27.90 -26.44 -7.97
CA GLU A 543 -27.03 -26.97 -9.03
C GLU A 543 -27.37 -26.36 -10.38
N PHE A 544 -28.62 -25.94 -10.59
CA PHE A 544 -29.00 -25.18 -11.79
C PHE A 544 -28.29 -23.82 -11.81
N THR A 545 -28.17 -23.13 -10.67
CA THR A 545 -27.39 -21.89 -10.58
C THR A 545 -25.90 -22.17 -10.83
N ALA A 546 -25.35 -23.22 -10.21
CA ALA A 546 -23.97 -23.65 -10.40
C ALA A 546 -23.64 -23.91 -11.88
N ALA A 547 -24.50 -24.66 -12.59
CA ALA A 547 -24.36 -24.93 -14.01
C ALA A 547 -24.46 -23.66 -14.88
N CYS A 548 -25.34 -22.72 -14.53
CA CYS A 548 -25.41 -21.42 -15.21
C CYS A 548 -24.11 -20.62 -15.06
N ILE A 549 -23.57 -20.56 -13.84
CA ILE A 549 -22.32 -19.84 -13.55
C ILE A 549 -21.12 -20.51 -14.22
N ALA A 550 -21.13 -21.84 -14.32
CA ALA A 550 -20.16 -22.62 -15.06
C ALA A 550 -20.35 -22.56 -16.59
N GLY A 551 -21.35 -21.83 -17.11
CA GLY A 551 -21.54 -21.63 -18.54
C GLY A 551 -22.12 -22.82 -19.30
N VAL A 552 -22.74 -23.78 -18.60
CA VAL A 552 -23.43 -24.93 -19.21
C VAL A 552 -24.58 -24.48 -20.12
N TYR A 553 -25.29 -23.42 -19.74
CA TYR A 553 -26.37 -22.84 -20.53
C TYR A 553 -26.45 -21.33 -20.31
N SER A 554 -27.26 -20.66 -21.13
CA SER A 554 -27.51 -19.22 -20.98
C SER A 554 -28.33 -18.92 -19.72
N LEU A 555 -28.33 -17.65 -19.28
CA LEU A 555 -29.17 -17.22 -18.17
C LEU A 555 -30.66 -17.46 -18.45
N ASP A 556 -31.11 -17.22 -19.69
CA ASP A 556 -32.50 -17.43 -20.11
C ASP A 556 -32.89 -18.92 -20.05
N ASP A 557 -32.05 -19.79 -20.59
CA ASP A 557 -32.25 -21.24 -20.57
C ASP A 557 -32.23 -21.81 -19.14
N GLY A 558 -31.29 -21.35 -18.30
CA GLY A 558 -31.23 -21.75 -16.91
C GLY A 558 -32.49 -21.36 -16.14
N PHE A 559 -32.96 -20.12 -16.34
CA PHE A 559 -34.20 -19.64 -15.74
C PHE A 559 -35.42 -20.43 -16.25
N LYS A 560 -35.46 -20.73 -17.55
CA LYS A 560 -36.51 -21.56 -18.18
C LYS A 560 -36.61 -22.93 -17.50
N LEU A 561 -35.47 -23.62 -17.34
CA LEU A 561 -35.43 -24.92 -16.66
C LEU A 561 -35.93 -24.83 -15.22
N VAL A 562 -35.46 -23.84 -14.47
CA VAL A 562 -35.85 -23.64 -13.07
C VAL A 562 -37.34 -23.30 -12.93
N ALA A 563 -37.87 -22.43 -13.79
CA ALA A 563 -39.29 -22.09 -13.80
C ALA A 563 -40.16 -23.29 -14.18
N ALA A 564 -39.75 -24.08 -15.18
CA ALA A 564 -40.42 -25.32 -15.55
C ALA A 564 -40.40 -26.34 -14.41
N ARG A 565 -39.24 -26.54 -13.77
CA ARG A 565 -39.07 -27.43 -12.61
C ARG A 565 -39.99 -27.02 -11.47
N GLY A 566 -39.95 -25.75 -11.05
CA GLY A 566 -40.79 -25.24 -9.97
C GLY A 566 -42.28 -25.39 -10.25
N ARG A 567 -42.74 -25.05 -11.47
CA ARG A 567 -44.14 -25.19 -11.90
C ARG A 567 -44.60 -26.65 -11.91
N LEU A 568 -43.81 -27.55 -12.49
CA LEU A 568 -44.16 -28.97 -12.59
C LEU A 568 -44.19 -29.61 -11.21
N MET A 569 -43.17 -29.36 -10.37
CA MET A 569 -43.13 -29.89 -9.01
C MET A 569 -44.30 -29.37 -8.16
N ALA A 570 -44.68 -28.10 -8.31
CA ALA A 570 -45.86 -27.54 -7.64
C ALA A 570 -47.20 -28.14 -8.11
N SER A 571 -47.25 -28.78 -9.29
CA SER A 571 -48.47 -29.39 -9.82
C SER A 571 -48.74 -30.81 -9.30
N LEU A 572 -47.79 -31.41 -8.60
CA LEU A 572 -47.92 -32.73 -8.01
C LEU A 572 -48.84 -32.72 -6.78
N PRO A 573 -49.44 -33.86 -6.40
CA PRO A 573 -50.24 -33.96 -5.18
C PRO A 573 -49.46 -33.56 -3.92
N GLU A 574 -50.13 -32.88 -2.99
CA GLU A 574 -49.56 -32.42 -1.71
C GLU A 574 -49.68 -33.50 -0.60
N ASP A 575 -49.51 -34.77 -0.97
CA ASP A 575 -49.60 -35.92 -0.05
C ASP A 575 -48.22 -36.47 0.38
N GLY A 576 -47.15 -35.78 -0.01
CA GLY A 576 -45.77 -36.13 0.31
C GLY A 576 -45.20 -35.36 1.51
N ALA A 577 -44.18 -35.92 2.14
CA ALA A 577 -43.40 -35.26 3.18
C ALA A 577 -41.90 -35.54 3.03
N MET A 578 -41.08 -34.73 3.69
CA MET A 578 -39.63 -34.93 3.79
C MET A 578 -39.16 -34.83 5.23
N LEU A 579 -38.27 -35.73 5.63
CA LEU A 579 -37.80 -35.87 7.02
C LEU A 579 -36.27 -35.85 7.06
N VAL A 580 -35.69 -34.96 7.85
CA VAL A 580 -34.28 -35.06 8.22
C VAL A 580 -34.14 -36.06 9.36
N VAL A 581 -33.22 -37.01 9.20
CA VAL A 581 -32.84 -38.00 10.22
C VAL A 581 -31.39 -37.77 10.60
N PHE A 582 -31.14 -37.57 11.89
CA PHE A 582 -29.80 -37.31 12.42
C PHE A 582 -29.10 -38.63 12.80
N ALA A 583 -28.84 -39.47 11.80
CA ALA A 583 -28.19 -40.77 11.93
C ALA A 583 -27.36 -41.10 10.69
N GLY A 584 -26.52 -42.14 10.79
CA GLY A 584 -25.66 -42.58 9.68
C GLY A 584 -26.43 -43.20 8.52
N LEU A 585 -25.92 -43.04 7.29
CA LEU A 585 -26.57 -43.56 6.07
C LEU A 585 -26.95 -45.05 6.16
N ALA A 586 -26.03 -45.91 6.64
CA ALA A 586 -26.25 -47.35 6.74
C ALA A 586 -27.37 -47.71 7.73
N GLU A 587 -27.47 -46.96 8.83
CA GLU A 587 -28.51 -47.16 9.85
C GLU A 587 -29.89 -46.75 9.33
N VAL A 588 -29.95 -45.58 8.68
CA VAL A 588 -31.18 -45.10 8.04
C VAL A 588 -31.65 -46.06 6.94
N GLN A 589 -30.73 -46.53 6.09
CA GLN A 589 -31.02 -47.53 5.06
C GLN A 589 -31.60 -48.82 5.66
N GLY A 590 -31.04 -49.31 6.77
CA GLY A 590 -31.54 -50.50 7.45
C GLY A 590 -32.98 -50.36 7.97
N LYS A 591 -33.36 -49.16 8.43
CA LYS A 591 -34.70 -48.89 8.96
C LYS A 591 -35.75 -48.67 7.87
N ILE A 592 -35.41 -48.04 6.76
CA ILE A 592 -36.37 -47.76 5.69
C ILE A 592 -36.50 -48.92 4.69
N ALA A 593 -35.62 -49.93 4.72
CA ALA A 593 -35.66 -51.06 3.78
C ALA A 593 -36.96 -51.88 3.81
N LEU A 594 -37.76 -51.74 4.87
CA LEU A 594 -39.04 -52.43 5.07
C LEU A 594 -40.25 -51.50 4.98
N VAL A 595 -40.04 -50.23 4.63
CA VAL A 595 -41.08 -49.21 4.51
C VAL A 595 -41.25 -48.87 3.04
N ASP A 596 -42.38 -49.29 2.47
CA ASP A 596 -42.77 -48.91 1.11
C ASP A 596 -42.98 -47.39 1.01
N ASP A 597 -42.85 -46.84 -0.19
CA ASP A 597 -43.14 -45.44 -0.52
C ASP A 597 -42.26 -44.38 0.20
N VAL A 598 -41.07 -44.75 0.68
CA VAL A 598 -40.04 -43.83 1.21
C VAL A 598 -38.68 -44.09 0.60
N GLU A 599 -38.00 -43.04 0.17
CA GLU A 599 -36.65 -43.09 -0.39
C GLU A 599 -35.72 -42.06 0.27
N ILE A 600 -34.41 -42.25 0.07
CA ILE A 600 -33.41 -41.26 0.48
C ILE A 600 -33.38 -40.17 -0.59
N ALA A 601 -33.74 -38.95 -0.19
CA ALA A 601 -33.72 -37.76 -1.04
C ALA A 601 -32.39 -36.99 -0.95
N GLY A 602 -31.62 -37.18 0.13
CA GLY A 602 -30.33 -36.49 0.28
C GLY A 602 -29.43 -37.07 1.35
N VAL A 603 -28.14 -37.02 1.09
CA VAL A 603 -27.06 -37.34 2.02
C VAL A 603 -26.28 -36.04 2.28
N ASN A 604 -26.74 -35.26 3.25
CA ASN A 604 -26.24 -33.90 3.52
C ASN A 604 -25.05 -33.86 4.48
N GLY A 605 -24.70 -35.00 5.09
CA GLY A 605 -23.56 -35.15 5.96
C GLY A 605 -23.49 -36.55 6.56
N PRO A 606 -22.44 -36.86 7.35
CA PRO A 606 -22.26 -38.18 7.95
C PRO A 606 -23.44 -38.64 8.81
N GLU A 607 -24.10 -37.70 9.51
CA GLU A 607 -25.26 -37.92 10.37
C GLU A 607 -26.43 -37.00 9.98
N ASN A 608 -26.61 -36.74 8.68
CA ASN A 608 -27.68 -35.88 8.18
C ASN A 608 -28.24 -36.44 6.87
N ILE A 609 -29.25 -37.29 7.00
CA ILE A 609 -29.90 -37.97 5.88
C ILE A 609 -31.32 -37.41 5.73
N VAL A 610 -31.75 -37.18 4.50
CA VAL A 610 -33.10 -36.71 4.20
C VAL A 610 -33.88 -37.83 3.54
N LEU A 611 -35.01 -38.17 4.14
CA LEU A 611 -36.00 -39.09 3.61
C LEU A 611 -37.09 -38.32 2.89
N SER A 612 -37.67 -38.92 1.86
CA SER A 612 -38.81 -38.37 1.13
C SER A 612 -39.74 -39.47 0.69
N GLY A 613 -41.04 -39.25 0.87
CA GLY A 613 -42.05 -40.25 0.56
C GLY A 613 -43.45 -39.81 0.94
N ASP A 614 -44.36 -40.77 1.00
CA ASP A 614 -45.73 -40.56 1.45
C ASP A 614 -45.77 -40.02 2.88
N LYS A 615 -46.63 -39.01 3.12
CA LYS A 615 -46.75 -38.38 4.44
C LYS A 615 -47.06 -39.41 5.53
N SER A 616 -47.98 -40.34 5.28
CA SER A 616 -48.31 -41.39 6.24
C SER A 616 -47.17 -42.38 6.51
N ALA A 617 -46.26 -42.57 5.56
CA ALA A 617 -45.09 -43.43 5.73
C ALA A 617 -44.00 -42.71 6.53
N ILE A 618 -43.77 -41.42 6.23
CA ILE A 618 -42.91 -40.54 7.02
C ILE A 618 -43.38 -40.42 8.47
N ASP A 619 -44.68 -40.24 8.71
CA ASP A 619 -45.26 -40.16 10.07
C ASP A 619 -45.03 -41.44 10.90
N LYS A 620 -44.99 -42.62 10.25
CA LYS A 620 -44.63 -43.88 10.91
C LYS A 620 -43.15 -43.91 11.25
N LEU A 621 -42.29 -43.55 10.29
CA LEU A 621 -40.85 -43.51 10.49
C LEU A 621 -40.44 -42.54 11.59
N ILE A 622 -41.12 -41.39 11.74
CA ILE A 622 -40.88 -40.47 12.86
C ILE A 622 -41.02 -41.21 14.19
N LYS A 623 -42.10 -41.97 14.38
CA LYS A 623 -42.32 -42.77 15.60
C LYS A 623 -41.27 -43.86 15.77
N ASP A 624 -40.93 -44.57 14.70
CA ASP A 624 -39.93 -45.64 14.74
C ASP A 624 -38.52 -45.12 15.09
N PHE A 625 -38.18 -43.90 14.62
CA PHE A 625 -36.93 -43.22 14.98
C PHE A 625 -36.98 -42.69 16.41
N GLU A 626 -38.10 -42.13 16.87
CA GLU A 626 -38.31 -41.71 18.26
C GLU A 626 -38.15 -42.88 19.24
N GLU A 627 -38.72 -44.05 18.93
CA GLU A 627 -38.56 -45.29 19.72
C GLU A 627 -37.11 -45.79 19.77
N SER A 628 -36.29 -45.39 18.78
CA SER A 628 -34.87 -45.73 18.70
C SER A 628 -33.96 -44.61 19.20
N GLU A 629 -34.52 -43.58 19.85
CA GLU A 629 -33.81 -42.40 20.35
C GLU A 629 -33.04 -41.62 19.27
N ILE A 630 -33.45 -41.74 18.00
CA ILE A 630 -32.85 -41.03 16.87
C ILE A 630 -33.62 -39.73 16.65
N GLN A 631 -32.90 -38.62 16.68
CA GLN A 631 -33.50 -37.31 16.43
C GLN A 631 -33.93 -37.18 14.97
N THR A 632 -35.12 -36.62 14.75
CA THR A 632 -35.63 -36.30 13.42
C THR A 632 -36.18 -34.87 13.36
N ARG A 633 -36.31 -34.31 12.15
CA ARG A 633 -36.92 -32.99 11.92
C ARG A 633 -37.62 -32.96 10.57
N GLU A 634 -38.93 -32.74 10.58
CA GLU A 634 -39.72 -32.57 9.35
C GLU A 634 -39.30 -31.28 8.62
N LEU A 635 -39.22 -31.34 7.28
CA LEU A 635 -38.96 -30.16 6.45
C LEU A 635 -40.28 -29.49 6.07
N ALA A 636 -40.30 -28.16 6.09
CA ALA A 636 -41.47 -27.36 5.70
C ALA A 636 -41.67 -27.37 4.17
N VAL A 637 -42.11 -28.51 3.64
CA VAL A 637 -42.44 -28.73 2.22
C VAL A 637 -43.71 -29.56 2.12
N SER A 638 -44.51 -29.33 1.07
CA SER A 638 -45.77 -30.05 0.82
C SER A 638 -45.63 -31.23 -0.15
N HIS A 639 -44.42 -31.48 -0.66
CA HIS A 639 -44.15 -32.49 -1.69
C HIS A 639 -42.94 -33.34 -1.33
N ALA A 640 -42.92 -34.58 -1.84
CA ALA A 640 -41.85 -35.54 -1.65
C ALA A 640 -40.77 -35.45 -2.75
N PHE A 641 -39.92 -34.41 -2.69
CA PHE A 641 -38.87 -34.18 -3.69
C PHE A 641 -37.77 -35.26 -3.68
N HIS A 642 -37.15 -35.52 -4.84
CA HIS A 642 -36.10 -36.54 -5.01
C HIS A 642 -36.55 -37.96 -4.65
N SER A 643 -37.79 -38.29 -5.02
CA SER A 643 -38.40 -39.62 -4.80
C SER A 643 -39.23 -40.07 -6.01
N LEU A 644 -39.77 -41.29 -5.96
CA LEU A 644 -40.74 -41.84 -6.91
C LEU A 644 -41.92 -40.89 -7.19
N LYS A 645 -42.30 -40.04 -6.23
CA LYS A 645 -43.37 -39.04 -6.41
C LYS A 645 -43.07 -38.02 -7.50
N MET A 646 -41.82 -37.89 -7.95
CA MET A 646 -41.45 -37.02 -9.06
C MET A 646 -41.68 -37.64 -10.44
N GLU A 647 -41.83 -38.96 -10.57
CA GLU A 647 -42.00 -39.66 -11.87
C GLU A 647 -43.05 -39.01 -12.80
N PRO A 648 -44.25 -38.58 -12.33
CA PRO A 648 -45.29 -38.05 -13.21
C PRO A 648 -44.89 -36.80 -14.01
N ILE A 649 -43.86 -36.07 -13.58
CA ILE A 649 -43.42 -34.83 -14.24
C ILE A 649 -42.13 -34.98 -15.05
N LEU A 650 -41.42 -36.12 -14.93
CA LEU A 650 -40.05 -36.25 -15.46
C LEU A 650 -40.01 -36.18 -16.99
N ASP A 651 -40.92 -36.84 -17.69
CA ASP A 651 -40.97 -36.84 -19.16
C ASP A 651 -41.22 -35.42 -19.70
N THR A 652 -42.18 -34.72 -19.10
CA THR A 652 -42.50 -33.33 -19.48
C THR A 652 -41.33 -32.39 -19.20
N PHE A 653 -40.64 -32.57 -18.07
CA PHE A 653 -39.48 -31.76 -17.75
C PHE A 653 -38.32 -32.03 -18.72
N GLU A 654 -38.04 -33.29 -19.04
CA GLU A 654 -36.98 -33.67 -19.96
C GLU A 654 -37.23 -33.13 -21.38
N ASP A 655 -38.48 -33.14 -21.85
CA ASP A 655 -38.83 -32.56 -23.15
C ASP A 655 -38.57 -31.05 -23.20
N ILE A 656 -38.90 -30.31 -22.13
CA ILE A 656 -38.53 -28.90 -22.01
C ILE A 656 -37.00 -28.73 -21.98
N ALA A 657 -36.29 -29.64 -21.29
CA ALA A 657 -34.84 -29.59 -21.20
C ALA A 657 -34.14 -29.86 -22.54
N LYS A 658 -34.73 -30.68 -23.43
CA LYS A 658 -34.22 -30.90 -24.80
C LYS A 658 -34.23 -29.65 -25.67
N GLU A 659 -35.01 -28.62 -25.30
CA GLU A 659 -35.03 -27.33 -25.99
C GLU A 659 -33.85 -26.41 -25.58
N VAL A 660 -33.08 -26.79 -24.56
CA VAL A 660 -31.93 -26.02 -24.06
C VAL A 660 -30.64 -26.44 -24.75
N ALA A 661 -29.83 -25.46 -25.12
CA ALA A 661 -28.49 -25.69 -25.67
C ALA A 661 -27.45 -25.88 -24.56
N PHE A 662 -27.21 -27.13 -24.16
CA PHE A 662 -26.17 -27.46 -23.17
C PHE A 662 -24.77 -27.39 -23.77
N LYS A 663 -23.84 -26.84 -22.99
CA LYS A 663 -22.43 -26.65 -23.32
C LYS A 663 -21.57 -27.29 -22.24
N LYS A 664 -20.32 -27.60 -22.62
CA LYS A 664 -19.29 -28.02 -21.68
C LYS A 664 -19.04 -26.92 -20.63
N PRO A 665 -19.01 -27.26 -19.33
CA PRO A 665 -18.74 -26.28 -18.28
C PRO A 665 -17.33 -25.68 -18.41
N THR A 666 -17.23 -24.36 -18.25
CA THR A 666 -15.95 -23.64 -18.16
C THR A 666 -15.38 -23.62 -16.75
N ILE A 667 -16.22 -23.93 -15.75
CA ILE A 667 -15.83 -24.09 -14.34
C ILE A 667 -16.30 -25.50 -13.92
N PRO A 668 -15.41 -26.38 -13.42
CA PRO A 668 -15.80 -27.72 -13.00
C PRO A 668 -16.94 -27.72 -11.99
N ILE A 669 -17.95 -28.56 -12.23
CA ILE A 669 -19.15 -28.70 -11.39
C ILE A 669 -19.06 -30.02 -10.62
N ILE A 670 -19.39 -30.00 -9.33
CA ILE A 670 -19.57 -31.21 -8.52
C ILE A 670 -21.03 -31.65 -8.58
N SER A 671 -21.27 -32.82 -9.19
CA SER A 671 -22.60 -33.35 -9.45
C SER A 671 -23.30 -33.78 -8.16
N ASN A 672 -24.58 -33.42 -8.00
CA ASN A 672 -25.40 -33.94 -6.90
C ASN A 672 -25.72 -35.42 -7.03
N VAL A 673 -25.73 -35.96 -8.25
CA VAL A 673 -26.14 -37.34 -8.52
C VAL A 673 -25.00 -38.34 -8.24
N THR A 674 -23.75 -37.93 -8.48
CA THR A 674 -22.58 -38.81 -8.31
C THR A 674 -21.70 -38.44 -7.12
N GLY A 675 -21.83 -37.21 -6.59
CA GLY A 675 -20.92 -36.67 -5.58
C GLY A 675 -19.51 -36.40 -6.10
N ARG A 676 -19.29 -36.50 -7.42
CA ARG A 676 -17.99 -36.32 -8.08
C ARG A 676 -18.04 -35.16 -9.06
N ALA A 677 -16.87 -34.64 -9.43
CA ALA A 677 -16.75 -33.68 -10.52
C ALA A 677 -17.17 -34.36 -11.85
N PHE A 678 -17.83 -33.62 -12.73
CA PHE A 678 -18.03 -34.09 -14.11
C PHE A 678 -16.68 -34.36 -14.79
N GLY A 679 -16.63 -35.42 -15.60
CA GLY A 679 -15.47 -35.71 -16.43
C GLY A 679 -15.25 -34.63 -17.49
N GLU A 680 -14.06 -34.60 -18.09
CA GLU A 680 -13.72 -33.58 -19.08
C GLU A 680 -14.67 -33.56 -20.29
N ASP A 681 -15.25 -34.71 -20.67
CA ASP A 681 -16.15 -34.82 -21.81
C ASP A 681 -17.64 -34.88 -21.41
N ASP A 682 -17.94 -34.80 -20.11
CA ASP A 682 -19.31 -34.89 -19.63
C ASP A 682 -20.04 -33.54 -19.77
N VAL A 683 -21.28 -33.60 -20.25
CA VAL A 683 -22.20 -32.45 -20.30
C VAL A 683 -23.46 -32.80 -19.52
N PRO A 684 -23.88 -31.98 -18.53
CA PRO A 684 -25.15 -32.18 -17.84
C PRO A 684 -26.31 -31.81 -18.77
N ASP A 685 -26.67 -32.75 -19.63
CA ASP A 685 -27.72 -32.63 -20.64
C ASP A 685 -29.13 -32.86 -20.06
N ALA A 686 -30.14 -32.91 -20.94
CA ALA A 686 -31.53 -33.14 -20.53
C ALA A 686 -31.72 -34.43 -19.71
N ALA A 687 -31.01 -35.51 -20.07
CA ALA A 687 -31.09 -36.79 -19.35
C ALA A 687 -30.47 -36.68 -17.95
N TYR A 688 -29.38 -35.91 -17.81
CA TYR A 688 -28.84 -35.58 -16.49
C TYR A 688 -29.86 -34.86 -15.62
N TRP A 689 -30.50 -33.80 -16.13
CA TRP A 689 -31.44 -33.02 -15.32
C TRP A 689 -32.73 -33.78 -14.99
N ARG A 690 -33.18 -34.69 -15.86
CA ARG A 690 -34.23 -35.67 -15.53
C ARG A 690 -33.82 -36.52 -14.33
N LYS A 691 -32.63 -37.12 -14.39
CA LYS A 691 -32.09 -37.96 -13.32
C LYS A 691 -31.88 -37.17 -12.03
N HIS A 692 -31.46 -35.91 -12.14
CA HIS A 692 -31.21 -34.98 -11.04
C HIS A 692 -32.46 -34.71 -10.19
N ILE A 693 -33.64 -34.52 -10.81
CA ILE A 693 -34.90 -34.31 -10.08
C ILE A 693 -35.31 -35.55 -9.27
N ARG A 694 -34.93 -36.74 -9.74
CA ARG A 694 -35.38 -38.02 -9.21
C ARG A 694 -34.43 -38.63 -8.18
N SER A 695 -33.13 -38.37 -8.31
CA SER A 695 -32.08 -39.03 -7.53
C SER A 695 -31.76 -38.30 -6.22
N ALA A 696 -31.24 -39.04 -5.25
CA ALA A 696 -30.75 -38.45 -4.00
C ALA A 696 -29.64 -37.41 -4.25
N VAL A 697 -29.65 -36.32 -3.49
CA VAL A 697 -28.59 -35.31 -3.48
C VAL A 697 -27.41 -35.80 -2.62
N LEU A 698 -26.29 -36.19 -3.25
CA LEU A 698 -25.08 -36.67 -2.60
C LEU A 698 -24.14 -35.53 -2.15
N PHE A 699 -24.66 -34.61 -1.33
CA PHE A 699 -23.94 -33.41 -0.92
C PHE A 699 -22.67 -33.72 -0.10
N SER A 700 -22.74 -34.67 0.83
CA SER A 700 -21.60 -35.06 1.66
C SER A 700 -20.42 -35.60 0.82
N ASP A 701 -20.71 -36.38 -0.21
CA ASP A 701 -19.69 -36.91 -1.12
C ASP A 701 -19.09 -35.79 -1.98
N GLY A 702 -19.91 -34.85 -2.44
CA GLY A 702 -19.43 -33.67 -3.15
C GLY A 702 -18.50 -32.80 -2.30
N MET A 703 -18.80 -32.60 -1.02
CA MET A 703 -17.92 -31.89 -0.09
C MET A 703 -16.58 -32.61 0.13
N ASN A 704 -16.59 -33.95 0.21
CA ASN A 704 -15.36 -34.73 0.27
C ASN A 704 -14.55 -34.60 -1.02
N THR A 705 -15.20 -34.61 -2.18
CA THR A 705 -14.56 -34.37 -3.47
C THR A 705 -13.91 -32.97 -3.52
N LEU A 706 -14.59 -31.91 -3.07
CA LEU A 706 -14.01 -30.56 -3.02
C LEU A 706 -12.77 -30.50 -2.11
N LYS A 707 -12.78 -31.20 -0.98
CA LYS A 707 -11.62 -31.36 -0.11
C LYS A 707 -10.47 -32.10 -0.80
N GLU A 708 -10.76 -33.21 -1.49
CA GLU A 708 -9.77 -33.98 -2.26
C GLU A 708 -9.13 -33.13 -3.38
N LEU A 709 -9.91 -32.22 -3.98
CA LEU A 709 -9.46 -31.28 -5.01
C LEU A 709 -8.67 -30.07 -4.45
N GLY A 710 -8.58 -29.95 -3.12
CA GLY A 710 -7.79 -28.93 -2.43
C GLY A 710 -8.52 -27.60 -2.20
N CYS A 711 -9.86 -27.56 -2.24
CA CYS A 711 -10.62 -26.35 -1.95
C CYS A 711 -10.53 -26.01 -0.46
N THR A 712 -10.03 -24.83 -0.12
CA THR A 712 -9.90 -24.35 1.27
C THR A 712 -10.76 -23.11 1.56
N ILE A 713 -11.42 -22.57 0.53
CA ILE A 713 -12.40 -21.49 0.66
C ILE A 713 -13.74 -21.97 0.09
N PHE A 714 -14.79 -21.77 0.85
CA PHE A 714 -16.17 -22.03 0.44
C PHE A 714 -16.97 -20.73 0.59
N VAL A 715 -17.44 -20.21 -0.55
CA VAL A 715 -18.32 -19.05 -0.60
C VAL A 715 -19.72 -19.55 -0.95
N GLU A 716 -20.74 -19.08 -0.26
CA GLU A 716 -22.15 -19.36 -0.56
C GLU A 716 -22.83 -18.09 -1.08
N PRO A 717 -22.98 -17.97 -2.42
CA PRO A 717 -23.81 -16.97 -3.06
C PRO A 717 -25.27 -17.34 -2.89
N GLY A 718 -25.82 -17.15 -1.69
CA GLY A 718 -27.21 -17.46 -1.38
C GLY A 718 -27.82 -16.55 -0.31
N PRO A 719 -29.15 -16.63 -0.13
CA PRO A 719 -29.88 -15.75 0.79
C PRO A 719 -29.61 -16.06 2.27
N ASN A 720 -29.29 -17.31 2.62
CA ASN A 720 -28.87 -17.69 3.96
C ASN A 720 -27.69 -18.66 3.89
N PRO A 721 -26.82 -18.71 4.92
CA PRO A 721 -25.59 -19.51 4.92
C PRO A 721 -25.83 -20.99 5.27
N HIS A 722 -26.76 -21.65 4.57
CA HIS A 722 -27.12 -23.05 4.86
C HIS A 722 -26.05 -24.04 4.38
N MET A 723 -25.51 -23.84 3.18
CA MET A 723 -24.51 -24.71 2.57
C MET A 723 -23.19 -24.66 3.32
N VAL A 724 -22.73 -23.48 3.74
CA VAL A 724 -21.53 -23.36 4.56
C VAL A 724 -21.72 -24.02 5.93
N GLY A 725 -22.93 -23.94 6.49
CA GLY A 725 -23.28 -24.64 7.73
C GLY A 725 -23.25 -26.16 7.58
N MET A 726 -23.82 -26.69 6.49
CA MET A 726 -23.80 -28.13 6.18
C MET A 726 -22.39 -28.61 5.84
N GLY A 727 -21.66 -27.88 4.98
CA GLY A 727 -20.30 -28.24 4.56
C GLY A 727 -19.31 -28.31 5.72
N ARG A 728 -19.42 -27.42 6.71
CA ARG A 728 -18.64 -27.51 7.97
C ARG A 728 -18.89 -28.81 8.73
N ARG A 729 -20.13 -29.31 8.74
CA ARG A 729 -20.47 -30.60 9.38
C ARG A 729 -20.00 -31.80 8.57
N CYS A 730 -19.93 -31.70 7.25
CA CYS A 730 -19.29 -32.71 6.41
C CYS A 730 -17.78 -32.80 6.70
N LEU A 731 -17.14 -31.66 7.02
CA LEU A 731 -15.70 -31.55 7.18
C LEU A 731 -15.28 -30.99 8.56
N PRO A 732 -15.65 -31.63 9.70
CA PRO A 732 -15.59 -31.05 11.05
C PRO A 732 -14.18 -30.78 11.62
N GLN A 733 -13.12 -31.11 10.89
CA GLN A 733 -11.72 -30.87 11.26
C GLN A 733 -10.89 -30.28 10.12
N TYR A 734 -11.54 -29.92 9.01
CA TYR A 734 -10.85 -29.38 7.86
C TYR A 734 -10.70 -27.87 8.01
N HIS A 735 -9.46 -27.39 7.96
CA HIS A 735 -9.17 -25.97 8.07
C HIS A 735 -9.54 -25.26 6.76
N ALA A 736 -10.73 -24.66 6.74
CA ALA A 736 -11.26 -23.94 5.60
C ALA A 736 -11.98 -22.66 6.04
N ILE A 737 -12.04 -21.71 5.11
CA ILE A 737 -12.75 -20.44 5.27
C ILE A 737 -14.14 -20.63 4.68
N TRP A 738 -15.15 -20.21 5.44
CA TRP A 738 -16.54 -20.37 5.03
C TRP A 738 -17.27 -19.04 5.11
N VAL A 739 -17.77 -18.59 3.97
CA VAL A 739 -18.33 -17.25 3.79
C VAL A 739 -19.72 -17.36 3.17
N GLY A 740 -20.72 -16.78 3.83
CA GLY A 740 -22.04 -16.57 3.23
C GLY A 740 -22.18 -15.17 2.67
N SER A 741 -23.20 -14.97 1.83
CA SER A 741 -23.46 -13.67 1.20
C SER A 741 -24.53 -12.86 1.90
N LEU A 742 -25.61 -13.51 2.33
CA LEU A 742 -26.74 -12.88 3.02
C LEU A 742 -27.16 -13.72 4.22
N LYS A 743 -27.92 -13.10 5.14
CA LYS A 743 -28.55 -13.76 6.28
C LYS A 743 -29.81 -12.99 6.68
N ALA A 744 -30.92 -13.67 6.92
CA ALA A 744 -32.23 -13.04 7.14
C ALA A 744 -32.31 -12.08 8.34
N ASP A 745 -31.51 -12.30 9.38
CA ASP A 745 -31.46 -11.49 10.60
C ASP A 745 -30.30 -10.45 10.61
N ALA A 746 -29.65 -10.22 9.46
CA ALA A 746 -28.55 -9.28 9.29
C ALA A 746 -28.81 -8.31 8.14
N THR A 747 -28.11 -7.17 8.13
CA THR A 747 -28.13 -6.29 6.96
C THR A 747 -27.25 -6.86 5.84
N ASP A 748 -27.72 -6.77 4.59
CA ASP A 748 -27.03 -7.37 3.44
C ASP A 748 -25.56 -6.94 3.36
N TRP A 749 -25.30 -5.63 3.50
CA TRP A 749 -23.95 -5.07 3.42
C TRP A 749 -23.05 -5.49 4.57
N GLU A 750 -23.54 -5.50 5.80
CA GLU A 750 -22.74 -5.92 6.94
C GLU A 750 -22.31 -7.38 6.80
N PHE A 751 -23.24 -8.25 6.43
CA PHE A 751 -22.98 -9.69 6.34
C PHE A 751 -21.99 -10.02 5.22
N ILE A 752 -22.22 -9.49 4.01
CA ILE A 752 -21.35 -9.75 2.86
C ILE A 752 -19.95 -9.15 3.06
N LEU A 753 -19.84 -7.96 3.68
CA LEU A 753 -18.54 -7.33 3.96
C LEU A 753 -17.76 -8.07 5.04
N ASN A 754 -18.42 -8.65 6.05
CA ASN A 754 -17.75 -9.54 7.00
C ASN A 754 -17.15 -10.76 6.28
N GLY A 755 -17.89 -11.32 5.31
CA GLY A 755 -17.39 -12.35 4.42
C GLY A 755 -16.17 -11.91 3.62
N LEU A 756 -16.25 -10.76 2.95
CA LEU A 756 -15.17 -10.20 2.13
C LEU A 756 -13.92 -9.90 2.98
N ALA A 757 -14.10 -9.40 4.21
CA ALA A 757 -13.01 -9.20 5.16
C ALA A 757 -12.28 -10.53 5.48
N GLN A 758 -13.04 -11.61 5.72
CA GLN A 758 -12.47 -12.94 5.96
C GLN A 758 -11.71 -13.46 4.75
N LEU A 759 -12.22 -13.25 3.53
CA LEU A 759 -11.50 -13.64 2.31
C LEU A 759 -10.19 -12.85 2.17
N TYR A 760 -10.25 -11.52 2.29
CA TYR A 760 -9.09 -10.65 2.12
C TYR A 760 -7.95 -10.96 3.11
N VAL A 761 -8.27 -11.09 4.41
CA VAL A 761 -7.24 -11.31 5.44
C VAL A 761 -6.60 -12.70 5.36
N ASN A 762 -7.29 -13.66 4.74
CA ASN A 762 -6.78 -15.00 4.46
C ASN A 762 -6.16 -15.13 3.05
N GLY A 763 -5.82 -14.00 2.41
CA GLY A 763 -5.00 -14.01 1.20
C GLY A 763 -5.75 -14.05 -0.13
N VAL A 764 -7.09 -13.99 -0.15
CA VAL A 764 -7.83 -13.81 -1.41
C VAL A 764 -7.53 -12.44 -1.98
N ASP A 765 -7.20 -12.41 -3.26
CA ASP A 765 -6.95 -11.17 -3.98
C ASP A 765 -8.29 -10.52 -4.39
N VAL A 766 -8.62 -9.43 -3.72
CA VAL A 766 -9.80 -8.61 -4.00
C VAL A 766 -9.42 -7.49 -4.95
N VAL A 767 -10.19 -7.30 -6.01
CA VAL A 767 -10.00 -6.19 -6.95
C VAL A 767 -10.72 -4.95 -6.42
N TRP A 768 -10.08 -4.26 -5.47
CA TRP A 768 -10.67 -3.11 -4.77
C TRP A 768 -11.07 -1.95 -5.68
N SER A 769 -10.42 -1.80 -6.84
CA SER A 769 -10.82 -0.80 -7.82
C SER A 769 -12.21 -1.08 -8.39
N GLN A 770 -12.56 -2.35 -8.63
CA GLN A 770 -13.89 -2.77 -9.11
C GLN A 770 -14.94 -2.74 -8.00
N PHE A 771 -14.54 -2.97 -6.75
CA PHE A 771 -15.43 -2.84 -5.59
C PHE A 771 -16.00 -1.42 -5.41
N ASP A 772 -15.30 -0.39 -5.88
CA ASP A 772 -15.69 1.01 -5.77
C ASP A 772 -15.93 1.71 -7.13
N ASP A 773 -15.82 1.01 -8.27
CA ASP A 773 -15.89 1.61 -9.62
C ASP A 773 -17.25 2.24 -9.95
N VAL A 774 -18.32 1.66 -9.40
CA VAL A 774 -19.71 2.10 -9.54
C VAL A 774 -20.03 3.35 -8.73
N TYR A 775 -19.16 3.73 -7.79
CA TYR A 775 -19.35 4.91 -6.96
C TYR A 775 -18.44 6.05 -7.39
N ARG A 776 -18.80 7.25 -6.95
CA ARG A 776 -17.92 8.40 -7.05
C ARG A 776 -16.97 8.37 -5.86
N ARG A 777 -15.68 8.24 -6.15
CA ARG A 777 -14.59 8.26 -5.16
C ARG A 777 -13.50 9.24 -5.55
N GLN A 778 -12.82 9.78 -4.56
CA GLN A 778 -11.64 10.60 -4.72
C GLN A 778 -10.49 10.03 -3.88
N LYS A 779 -9.27 10.09 -4.43
CA LYS A 779 -8.08 9.79 -3.64
C LYS A 779 -7.84 10.92 -2.65
N VAL A 780 -7.66 10.57 -1.38
CA VAL A 780 -7.36 11.50 -0.28
C VAL A 780 -6.05 11.14 0.39
N GLN A 781 -5.45 12.13 1.07
CA GLN A 781 -4.22 11.90 1.82
C GLN A 781 -4.50 11.01 3.04
N LEU A 782 -3.67 9.98 3.21
CA LEU A 782 -3.70 9.05 4.33
C LEU A 782 -2.32 8.97 4.98
N PRO A 783 -2.22 8.50 6.24
CA PRO A 783 -0.93 8.16 6.83
C PRO A 783 -0.15 7.18 5.94
N THR A 784 1.17 7.35 5.91
CA THR A 784 2.08 6.48 5.17
C THR A 784 2.50 5.27 6.01
N TYR A 785 3.27 4.37 5.40
CA TYR A 785 3.74 3.13 6.01
C TYR A 785 4.48 3.31 7.34
N ALA A 786 4.08 2.54 8.34
CA ALA A 786 4.69 2.49 9.67
C ALA A 786 6.02 1.72 9.68
N PHE A 787 7.10 2.35 9.18
CA PHE A 787 8.44 1.77 9.13
C PHE A 787 8.94 1.32 10.51
N GLN A 788 9.38 0.05 10.59
CA GLN A 788 9.96 -0.55 11.80
C GLN A 788 11.45 -0.25 11.85
N ARG A 789 11.78 0.99 12.24
CA ARG A 789 13.13 1.54 12.17
C ARG A 789 14.05 0.89 13.21
N GLN A 790 15.25 0.53 12.76
CA GLN A 790 16.36 0.10 13.60
C GLN A 790 17.59 0.95 13.25
N ARG A 791 18.49 1.12 14.22
CA ARG A 791 19.72 1.89 14.00
C ARG A 791 20.70 1.07 13.14
N TYR A 792 21.06 1.64 11.98
CA TYR A 792 22.12 1.12 11.12
C TYR A 792 23.18 2.19 10.90
N TRP A 793 24.41 1.93 11.35
CA TRP A 793 25.50 2.90 11.29
C TRP A 793 26.87 2.22 11.19
N LEU A 794 27.84 2.90 10.54
CA LEU A 794 29.25 2.54 10.61
C LEU A 794 29.78 3.00 11.96
N GLU A 795 29.92 2.05 12.88
CA GLU A 795 30.56 2.33 14.16
C GLU A 795 32.04 2.62 13.92
N LYS A 796 32.51 3.78 14.41
CA LYS A 796 33.95 4.07 14.43
C LYS A 796 34.61 3.06 15.35
N LYS A 797 35.64 2.35 14.87
CA LYS A 797 36.61 1.74 15.78
C LYS A 797 37.33 2.88 16.50
N ASN A 798 36.81 3.27 17.68
CA ASN A 798 37.44 4.25 18.54
C ASN A 798 38.85 3.75 18.89
N GLY A 799 39.87 4.59 18.65
CA GLY A 799 41.26 4.26 19.03
C GLY A 799 42.35 4.96 18.24
N ARG A 800 42.07 5.61 17.09
CA ARG A 800 43.06 6.44 16.38
C ARG A 800 42.65 7.91 16.39
N PRO A 801 43.27 8.77 17.22
CA PRO A 801 43.04 10.21 17.11
C PRO A 801 43.46 10.68 15.72
N ARG A 802 42.57 11.45 15.04
CA ARG A 802 42.85 12.10 13.74
C ARG A 802 44.01 13.12 13.79
N ASN A 803 44.58 13.39 14.97
CA ASN A 803 45.60 14.41 15.19
C ASN A 803 47.01 13.88 15.50
N GLY A 804 47.29 12.57 15.39
CA GLY A 804 48.65 12.05 15.59
C GLY A 804 49.40 11.94 14.26
N GLY A 805 50.62 12.48 14.17
CA GLY A 805 51.45 12.53 12.96
C GLY A 805 51.77 11.18 12.29
N LYS A 806 52.85 11.13 11.50
CA LYS A 806 53.33 9.86 10.94
C LYS A 806 53.67 8.89 12.07
N LEU A 807 53.25 7.63 11.99
CA LEU A 807 53.71 6.59 12.93
C LEU A 807 55.24 6.57 12.93
N VAL A 808 55.86 6.89 14.07
CA VAL A 808 57.32 7.06 14.14
C VAL A 808 58.02 5.77 14.51
N HIS A 809 57.41 4.91 15.34
CA HIS A 809 57.95 3.61 15.72
C HIS A 809 56.82 2.72 16.25
N PRO A 810 56.79 1.40 15.97
CA PRO A 810 55.70 0.52 16.43
C PRO A 810 55.45 0.54 17.94
N LEU A 811 56.49 0.79 18.76
CA LEU A 811 56.38 0.87 20.22
C LEU A 811 56.18 2.27 20.78
N LEU A 812 56.61 3.32 20.06
CA LEU A 812 56.39 4.70 20.50
C LEU A 812 55.06 5.25 20.00
N GLY A 813 54.51 4.67 18.93
CA GLY A 813 53.31 5.18 18.29
C GLY A 813 53.59 6.46 17.52
N TYR A 814 52.86 7.52 17.86
CA TYR A 814 52.86 8.80 17.16
C TYR A 814 53.59 9.85 17.98
N GLU A 815 54.40 10.70 17.33
CA GLU A 815 55.01 11.84 17.98
C GLU A 815 53.97 12.95 18.20
N VAL A 816 53.93 13.49 19.40
CA VAL A 816 53.01 14.55 19.83
C VAL A 816 53.78 15.88 19.88
N PRO A 817 53.22 17.00 19.37
CA PRO A 817 53.86 18.30 19.47
C PRO A 817 54.24 18.63 20.92
N SER A 818 55.52 18.87 21.18
CA SER A 818 56.07 19.15 22.50
C SER A 818 57.22 20.18 22.41
N PRO A 819 57.57 20.88 23.51
CA PRO A 819 58.67 21.84 23.51
C PRO A 819 60.01 21.18 23.10
N PRO A 820 60.99 21.91 22.54
CA PRO A 820 62.21 21.33 21.96
C PRO A 820 63.08 20.49 22.93
N GLU A 821 62.91 20.66 24.23
CA GLU A 821 63.64 19.96 25.28
C GLU A 821 62.97 18.64 25.71
N LEU A 822 61.80 18.33 25.14
CA LEU A 822 60.97 17.20 25.50
C LEU A 822 60.54 16.44 24.23
N ALA A 823 60.55 15.12 24.28
CA ALA A 823 59.90 14.29 23.29
C ALA A 823 58.70 13.59 23.93
N GLN A 824 57.51 13.77 23.37
CA GLN A 824 56.31 13.05 23.77
C GLN A 824 55.83 12.17 22.63
N TYR A 825 55.48 10.94 23.00
CA TYR A 825 54.92 9.96 22.10
C TYR A 825 53.65 9.40 22.72
N HIS A 826 52.72 8.99 21.88
CA HIS A 826 51.48 8.35 22.28
C HIS A 826 51.33 7.06 21.49
N ASN A 827 51.27 5.94 22.20
CA ASN A 827 50.87 4.66 21.64
C ASN A 827 49.66 4.05 22.39
N ASN A 828 48.94 3.14 21.73
CA ASN A 828 47.91 2.37 22.39
C ASN A 828 48.16 0.88 22.10
N VAL A 829 48.46 0.12 23.16
CA VAL A 829 48.73 -1.32 23.08
C VAL A 829 47.44 -2.07 23.35
N ASN A 830 46.99 -2.89 22.39
CA ASN A 830 45.66 -3.52 22.43
C ASN A 830 45.74 -5.05 22.42
N GLY A 831 44.95 -5.73 23.26
CA GLY A 831 44.96 -7.20 23.39
C GLY A 831 44.66 -7.96 22.10
N ASN A 832 43.83 -7.39 21.22
CA ASN A 832 43.45 -8.00 19.96
C ASN A 832 44.44 -7.72 18.82
N LEU A 833 45.15 -6.59 18.88
CA LEU A 833 46.08 -6.16 17.81
C LEU A 833 47.53 -6.52 18.12
N ASP A 834 47.91 -6.53 19.40
CA ASP A 834 49.27 -6.76 19.90
C ASP A 834 49.32 -7.94 20.89
N PRO A 835 48.83 -9.14 20.51
CA PRO A 835 48.62 -10.26 21.44
C PRO A 835 49.92 -10.75 22.11
N TYR A 836 51.07 -10.49 21.50
CA TYR A 836 52.38 -10.88 22.01
C TYR A 836 52.77 -10.12 23.29
N PHE A 837 52.29 -8.88 23.50
CA PHE A 837 52.52 -8.18 24.76
C PHE A 837 51.74 -8.78 25.92
N TYR A 838 50.58 -9.34 25.63
CA TYR A 838 49.71 -9.97 26.62
C TYR A 838 50.17 -11.38 27.02
N GLN A 839 51.13 -11.96 26.28
CA GLN A 839 51.82 -13.19 26.66
C GLN A 839 52.89 -12.96 27.73
N HIS A 840 53.41 -11.75 27.87
CA HIS A 840 54.34 -11.39 28.94
C HIS A 840 53.58 -10.97 30.19
N SER A 841 53.42 -11.91 31.12
CA SER A 841 52.64 -11.71 32.36
C SER A 841 53.50 -11.89 33.60
N LYS A 842 53.23 -11.09 34.62
CA LYS A 842 53.75 -11.28 35.97
C LYS A 842 52.64 -11.87 36.83
N PHE A 843 52.81 -13.12 37.24
CA PHE A 843 51.71 -13.96 37.74
C PHE A 843 50.60 -14.11 36.69
N THR A 844 49.45 -13.47 36.90
CA THR A 844 48.29 -13.53 36.00
C THR A 844 47.98 -12.18 35.34
N VAL A 845 48.79 -11.14 35.60
CA VAL A 845 48.57 -9.79 35.06
C VAL A 845 49.52 -9.57 33.89
N PRO A 846 49.00 -9.32 32.67
CA PRO A 846 49.79 -8.85 31.55
C PRO A 846 50.51 -7.55 31.90
N VAL A 847 51.83 -7.51 31.70
CA VAL A 847 52.64 -6.32 31.96
C VAL A 847 53.58 -6.08 30.79
N LEU A 848 53.72 -4.82 30.39
CA LEU A 848 54.62 -4.48 29.28
C LEU A 848 56.06 -4.94 29.63
N PRO A 849 56.73 -5.70 28.75
CA PRO A 849 58.03 -6.27 29.08
C PRO A 849 59.09 -5.16 29.25
N PRO A 850 60.02 -5.29 30.21
CA PRO A 850 61.12 -4.34 30.40
C PRO A 850 61.91 -4.04 29.11
N SER A 851 62.05 -5.03 28.22
CA SER A 851 62.71 -4.86 26.91
C SER A 851 61.99 -3.87 25.99
N ALA A 852 60.66 -3.74 26.07
CA ALA A 852 59.91 -2.76 25.29
C ALA A 852 60.26 -1.33 25.73
N PHE A 853 60.38 -1.08 27.04
CA PHE A 853 60.82 0.22 27.56
C PHE A 853 62.26 0.56 27.15
N VAL A 854 63.16 -0.43 27.09
CA VAL A 854 64.52 -0.26 26.59
C VAL A 854 64.50 0.15 25.12
N GLU A 855 63.74 -0.55 24.29
CA GLU A 855 63.62 -0.23 22.86
C GLU A 855 62.97 1.13 22.65
N MET A 856 61.88 1.45 23.37
CA MET A 856 61.26 2.77 23.36
C MET A 856 62.27 3.86 23.73
N GLY A 857 63.05 3.67 24.81
CA GLY A 857 64.06 4.63 25.23
C GLY A 857 65.18 4.83 24.20
N ILE A 858 65.66 3.75 23.57
CA ILE A 858 66.64 3.83 22.49
C ILE A 858 66.06 4.54 21.28
N SER A 859 64.88 4.13 20.82
CA SER A 859 64.22 4.67 19.63
C SER A 859 63.85 6.15 19.79
N ALA A 860 63.40 6.55 20.99
CA ALA A 860 63.14 7.95 21.35
C ALA A 860 64.44 8.75 21.41
N GLY A 861 65.50 8.20 22.02
CA GLY A 861 66.81 8.83 22.10
C GLY A 861 67.43 9.08 20.72
N LYS A 862 67.38 8.10 19.81
CA LYS A 862 67.89 8.25 18.44
C LYS A 862 67.21 9.39 17.70
N ARG A 863 65.90 9.52 17.87
CA ARG A 863 65.07 10.55 17.21
C ARG A 863 65.31 11.92 17.82
N PHE A 864 65.21 12.04 19.13
CA PHE A 864 65.39 13.30 19.85
C PHE A 864 66.79 13.87 19.65
N MET A 865 67.83 13.03 19.75
CA MET A 865 69.22 13.43 19.55
C MET A 865 69.64 13.46 18.07
N LYS A 866 68.78 13.01 17.15
CA LYS A 866 69.06 12.81 15.71
C LYS A 866 70.37 12.06 15.47
N ASN A 867 70.60 10.98 16.23
CA ASN A 867 71.83 10.21 16.21
C ASN A 867 71.52 8.71 16.32
N ASP A 868 71.99 7.91 15.36
CA ASP A 868 71.73 6.46 15.35
C ASP A 868 72.54 5.66 16.38
N ARG A 869 73.54 6.29 17.03
CA ARG A 869 74.38 5.69 18.06
C ARG A 869 74.06 6.28 19.43
N VAL A 870 73.04 5.72 20.08
CA VAL A 870 72.68 6.05 21.46
C VAL A 870 72.93 4.85 22.38
N ALA A 871 73.20 5.11 23.65
CA ALA A 871 73.34 4.08 24.67
C ALA A 871 72.54 4.49 25.92
N LEU A 872 71.74 3.55 26.43
CA LEU A 872 71.11 3.70 27.74
C LEU A 872 72.10 3.27 28.82
N LYS A 873 72.30 4.10 29.84
CA LYS A 873 73.19 3.81 30.98
C LYS A 873 72.37 3.80 32.27
N ASN A 874 72.72 2.91 33.19
CA ASN A 874 72.12 2.84 34.53
C ASN A 874 70.58 2.70 34.54
N VAL A 875 70.02 1.93 33.60
CA VAL A 875 68.55 1.75 33.48
C VAL A 875 67.99 1.10 34.74
N ARG A 876 66.93 1.69 35.29
CA ARG A 876 66.19 1.17 36.45
C ARG A 876 64.69 1.22 36.15
N PHE A 877 64.01 0.10 36.33
CA PHE A 877 62.55 0.02 36.20
C PHE A 877 61.92 0.22 37.57
N HIS A 878 61.14 1.29 37.71
CA HIS A 878 60.56 1.68 38.99
C HIS A 878 59.18 1.06 39.25
N LYS A 879 58.42 0.78 38.19
CA LYS A 879 57.07 0.23 38.27
C LYS A 879 56.75 -0.55 36.99
N ASP A 880 56.00 -1.62 37.14
CA ASP A 880 55.44 -2.36 36.01
C ASP A 880 54.26 -1.58 35.41
N LEU A 881 54.14 -1.58 34.08
CA LEU A 881 52.94 -1.07 33.40
C LEU A 881 52.01 -2.23 33.09
N SER A 882 50.94 -2.35 33.87
CA SER A 882 49.90 -3.36 33.66
C SER A 882 49.10 -3.04 32.40
N LEU A 883 48.93 -4.04 31.54
CA LEU A 883 48.11 -3.93 30.33
C LEU A 883 46.69 -4.40 30.64
N VAL A 884 45.70 -3.57 30.30
CA VAL A 884 44.28 -3.89 30.42
C VAL A 884 43.89 -4.73 29.20
N ASN A 885 43.24 -5.87 29.46
CA ASN A 885 42.71 -6.73 28.40
C ASN A 885 41.31 -6.24 28.01
N SER A 886 41.27 -5.14 27.26
CA SER A 886 40.05 -4.50 26.76
C SER A 886 40.22 -4.06 25.29
N ASP A 887 39.10 -3.89 24.60
CA ASP A 887 39.08 -3.37 23.22
C ASP A 887 39.59 -1.92 23.12
N GLU A 888 39.63 -1.19 24.24
CA GLU A 888 40.18 0.17 24.33
C GLU A 888 41.71 0.18 24.43
N GLY A 889 42.33 -0.95 24.79
CA GLY A 889 43.78 -1.07 24.98
C GLY A 889 44.32 -0.30 26.19
N THR A 890 45.64 -0.28 26.34
CA THR A 890 46.35 0.52 27.35
C THR A 890 47.12 1.63 26.66
N GLU A 891 46.83 2.87 27.04
CA GLU A 891 47.56 4.06 26.57
C GLU A 891 48.98 4.05 27.17
N VAL A 892 49.99 4.19 26.30
CA VAL A 892 51.42 4.11 26.62
C VAL A 892 52.16 5.36 26.16
#